data_AF-A0A2G7FWK8-F1
#
_entry.id   AF-A0A2G7FWK8-F1
#
_cell.length_a   1.000
_cell.length_b   1.000
_cell.length_c   1.000
_cell.angle_alpha   90.00
_cell.angle_beta   90.00
_cell.angle_gamma   90.00
#
_symmetry.space_group_name_H-M   'P 1'
#
loop_
_entity.id
_entity.type
_entity.pdbx_description
1 polymer ?
#
loop_
_entity_poly.entity_id
_entity_poly.type
_entity_poly.pdbx_seq_one_letter_code
_entity_poly.pdbx_strand_id
1 'polypeptide(L)'
;MARLKAFNSFHQSSQPNITQAPDTSWEPIGPGKAHLLQELEALYWTGVESELENIIRTLKVWQQPEYADISIKDETDNSIHGFDTFLDQVCQEARAFAIRYGETKLQDMANQKPAQAILSRNISYKEALKRVILDTRAEYFSKKIKEEVREQLNTIPRLSGVESRAWMLLQNAGFLDIDKLIEHRPPLDKLSFWKRPAIPQLKLSNFDDQWVPHFAPMECAECRAIIRGSMFIKQEKSDAPQKASHTICEDCYRSYYYGDESIFKRYKHCVLSDSIHPSMSRKMCECKDVPHYDSQGCPRCLFPLNDEDRHVSYISSHRCTILKLSELVTYAKYQGLLRTAKAKRKRDRRLSDTSWISRLVDRSRGRPNTQRTAAQRGQPYNLTPQTNGTKKQPALRAVTENTRQGDHRDPVTSTTSAATESKADEDIPLFFRQFTEKYPFGNVHMALRVGPLVIENGVSHTKAGALITLRESPVFHERFTRGTHQRSLAVGGDSERLLWQQLRQIGQPKRYKALMKQIVGAPFTGALSQKPENDQEKEIIELLVAASKQPFDNPGLPIMEQQKILGAALGSVMAKLRNLLSSRVMVYLTSIARRLLDPENILTWSATSNNCQNFCNSLIDTDLFEPLTNGRHMQTIETPSPLYLMSFVCPPEGYLNNKIISKFDVPIGLTEEYLLRFHYGRHDEADLIDTLQEYWYDWGAFDSTLYNYQDLFPWDCTEAYRRYPTKCGDCNLSKHVWAFPFDSWSIIGLHLYRDKHMYQPKQDADAKTTNPWLRDRLTVLTASSILARAATAMAKSPTFCKATAWLHSKDKGLRRIDPSLARVKLGGIHRAQPFSHYFEAGTYSHYFLAEWALKKREYKIIDYETLRDGRAKRQDIRIGTGRFTDTGSKPMDFNQSFDWFRGLDHSAPDYDYCDTQEQTGTDAQFEAQANASIAAALIADSQLGCIQNAEHVQAQAAAAAVNCGSGCGTSTAPSHVCGSSSSSSGGGGGSSSCGGGSSSCGGGSSCGGGGGGGGGCD
;
A
#
# COMPACT_ATOMS: atom_id res chain seq x y z
N MET A 1 -26.73 -41.96 42.82
CA MET A 1 -26.32 -41.25 41.58
C MET A 1 -25.58 -39.94 41.92
N ALA A 2 -24.38 -40.03 42.51
CA ALA A 2 -23.55 -38.86 42.86
C ALA A 2 -22.05 -39.13 42.66
N ARG A 3 -21.69 -39.95 41.65
CA ARG A 3 -20.31 -40.33 41.33
C ARG A 3 -19.99 -40.28 39.82
N LEU A 4 -20.68 -39.41 39.08
CA LEU A 4 -20.49 -39.24 37.63
C LEU A 4 -20.28 -37.78 37.19
N LYS A 5 -20.05 -36.85 38.14
CA LYS A 5 -19.76 -35.43 37.83
C LYS A 5 -18.32 -34.99 38.12
N ALA A 6 -17.46 -35.89 38.59
CA ALA A 6 -16.08 -35.56 38.98
C ALA A 6 -15.01 -35.85 37.91
N PHE A 7 -15.39 -36.34 36.72
CA PHE A 7 -14.43 -36.67 35.64
C PHE A 7 -14.40 -35.68 34.47
N ASN A 8 -15.15 -34.57 34.53
CA ASN A 8 -15.16 -33.55 33.47
C ASN A 8 -14.44 -32.24 33.85
N SER A 9 -13.69 -32.18 34.96
CA SER A 9 -12.97 -30.95 35.37
C SER A 9 -11.47 -30.93 35.05
N PHE A 10 -10.98 -31.79 34.16
CA PHE A 10 -9.56 -31.85 33.78
C PHE A 10 -9.28 -31.74 32.27
N HIS A 11 -10.20 -31.16 31.48
CA HIS A 11 -9.84 -30.62 30.17
C HIS A 11 -9.67 -29.10 30.23
N GLN A 12 -8.42 -28.73 30.47
CA GLN A 12 -7.71 -27.57 29.94
C GLN A 12 -8.58 -26.38 29.50
N SER A 13 -8.44 -25.30 30.27
CA SER A 13 -8.42 -23.92 29.78
C SER A 13 -7.44 -23.81 28.58
N SER A 14 -7.88 -24.20 27.38
CA SER A 14 -7.14 -23.93 26.15
C SER A 14 -7.46 -22.51 25.72
N GLN A 15 -6.46 -21.62 25.81
CA GLN A 15 -6.55 -20.37 25.06
C GLN A 15 -6.76 -20.74 23.57
N PRO A 16 -7.70 -20.09 22.87
CA PRO A 16 -7.96 -20.43 21.47
C PRO A 16 -6.72 -20.10 20.64
N ASN A 17 -6.14 -21.07 19.92
CA ASN A 17 -5.10 -20.79 18.93
C ASN A 17 -5.71 -20.09 17.71
N ILE A 18 -5.00 -19.14 17.10
CA ILE A 18 -5.46 -18.44 15.89
C ILE A 18 -5.39 -19.33 14.65
N THR A 19 -4.42 -20.25 14.59
CA THR A 19 -4.27 -21.21 13.50
C THR A 19 -4.52 -22.62 14.04
N GLN A 20 -5.46 -23.33 13.42
CA GLN A 20 -5.69 -24.75 13.68
C GLN A 20 -4.73 -25.59 12.84
N ALA A 21 -4.13 -26.61 13.45
CA ALA A 21 -3.24 -27.59 12.84
C ALA A 21 -3.59 -28.99 13.35
N PRO A 22 -3.34 -30.05 12.57
CA PRO A 22 -3.55 -31.42 13.02
C PRO A 22 -2.65 -31.77 14.21
N ASP A 23 -3.15 -32.63 15.09
CA ASP A 23 -2.37 -33.18 16.22
C ASP A 23 -1.46 -34.30 15.70
N THR A 24 -0.28 -33.91 15.21
CA THR A 24 0.76 -34.83 14.72
C THR A 24 1.81 -35.06 15.80
N SER A 25 2.42 -36.25 15.82
CA SER A 25 3.43 -36.61 16.82
C SER A 25 4.72 -35.79 16.67
N TRP A 26 5.20 -35.25 17.78
CA TRP A 26 6.47 -34.54 17.89
C TRP A 26 7.54 -35.42 18.52
N GLU A 27 8.74 -35.36 17.97
CA GLU A 27 9.94 -35.98 18.54
C GLU A 27 10.76 -34.94 19.31
N PRO A 28 11.17 -35.20 20.55
CA PRO A 28 12.04 -34.30 21.30
C PRO A 28 13.46 -34.33 20.72
N ILE A 29 14.05 -33.15 20.51
CA ILE A 29 15.48 -33.01 20.18
C ILE A 29 16.29 -32.78 21.46
N GLY A 30 15.84 -31.84 22.32
CA GLY A 30 16.53 -31.50 23.57
C GLY A 30 16.34 -30.03 23.96
N PRO A 31 17.13 -29.52 24.92
CA PRO A 31 17.08 -28.11 25.33
C PRO A 31 17.42 -27.15 24.18
N GLY A 32 16.60 -26.11 23.97
CA GLY A 32 16.78 -25.18 22.87
C GLY A 32 18.14 -24.48 22.88
N LYS A 33 18.69 -24.18 24.07
CA LYS A 33 20.03 -23.58 24.23
C LYS A 33 21.17 -24.41 23.60
N ALA A 34 21.02 -25.73 23.57
CA ALA A 34 22.05 -26.62 23.03
C ALA A 34 21.87 -26.90 21.53
N HIS A 35 20.62 -26.91 21.03
CA HIS A 35 20.31 -27.47 19.71
C HIS A 35 19.72 -26.46 18.71
N LEU A 36 19.05 -25.39 19.16
CA LEU A 36 18.22 -24.56 18.26
C LEU A 36 19.02 -23.96 17.10
N LEU A 37 20.20 -23.38 17.36
CA LEU A 37 20.98 -22.71 16.32
C LEU A 37 21.41 -23.68 15.21
N GLN A 38 21.93 -24.86 15.58
CA GLN A 38 22.35 -25.89 14.64
C GLN A 38 21.16 -26.40 13.81
N GLU A 39 20.01 -26.61 14.45
CA GLU A 39 18.82 -27.11 13.77
C GLU A 39 18.17 -26.07 12.85
N LEU A 40 18.22 -24.79 13.24
CA LEU A 40 17.84 -23.68 12.39
C LEU A 40 18.72 -23.59 11.16
N GLU A 41 20.04 -23.72 11.33
CA GLU A 41 20.99 -23.68 10.21
C GLU A 41 20.75 -24.86 9.25
N ALA A 42 20.59 -26.07 9.77
CA ALA A 42 20.30 -27.24 8.95
C ALA A 42 19.02 -27.05 8.12
N LEU A 43 17.93 -26.61 8.78
CA LEU A 43 16.65 -26.34 8.11
C LEU A 43 16.78 -25.21 7.07
N TYR A 44 17.49 -24.13 7.40
CA TYR A 44 17.73 -23.00 6.50
C TYR A 44 18.36 -23.48 5.19
N TRP A 45 19.43 -24.28 5.25
CA TRP A 45 20.12 -24.74 4.06
C TRP A 45 19.32 -25.75 3.23
N THR A 46 18.46 -26.57 3.87
CA THR A 46 17.48 -27.38 3.13
C THR A 46 16.52 -26.50 2.32
N GLY A 47 16.08 -25.38 2.90
CA GLY A 47 15.28 -24.39 2.20
C GLY A 47 16.02 -23.75 1.02
N VAL A 48 17.26 -23.33 1.22
CA VAL A 48 18.10 -22.76 0.15
C VAL A 48 18.26 -23.72 -1.02
N GLU A 49 18.51 -25.00 -0.76
CA GLU A 49 18.65 -26.02 -1.81
C GLU A 49 17.38 -26.15 -2.65
N SER A 50 16.20 -26.14 -2.01
CA SER A 50 14.89 -26.17 -2.71
C SER A 50 14.67 -24.93 -3.58
N GLU A 51 15.11 -23.76 -3.12
CA GLU A 51 15.02 -22.51 -3.88
C GLU A 51 15.94 -22.52 -5.10
N LEU A 52 17.16 -23.04 -4.97
CA LEU A 52 18.08 -23.19 -6.11
C LEU A 52 17.53 -24.16 -7.16
N GLU A 53 16.90 -25.25 -6.74
CA GLU A 53 16.24 -26.17 -7.66
C GLU A 53 15.13 -25.46 -8.46
N ASN A 54 14.29 -24.68 -7.77
CA ASN A 54 13.25 -23.87 -8.41
C ASN A 54 13.82 -22.89 -9.45
N ILE A 55 14.95 -22.24 -9.14
CA ILE A 55 15.65 -21.34 -10.06
C ILE A 55 16.18 -22.09 -11.29
N ILE A 56 16.86 -23.22 -11.10
CA ILE A 56 17.42 -24.02 -12.21
C ILE A 56 16.30 -24.48 -13.16
N ARG A 57 15.19 -24.98 -12.61
CA ARG A 57 14.01 -25.39 -13.40
C ARG A 57 13.38 -24.21 -14.14
N THR A 58 13.25 -23.06 -13.48
CA THR A 58 12.73 -21.85 -14.10
C THR A 58 13.61 -21.38 -15.27
N LEU A 59 14.93 -21.34 -15.08
CA LEU A 59 15.88 -20.96 -16.11
C LEU A 59 15.84 -21.92 -17.31
N LYS A 60 15.69 -23.23 -17.06
CA LYS A 60 15.52 -24.23 -18.12
C LYS A 60 14.30 -23.91 -18.99
N VAL A 61 13.16 -23.63 -18.36
CA VAL A 61 11.92 -23.26 -19.07
C VAL A 61 12.15 -21.98 -19.89
N TRP A 62 12.70 -20.93 -19.29
CA TRP A 62 12.87 -19.64 -19.98
C TRP A 62 13.90 -19.63 -21.12
N GLN A 63 14.69 -20.70 -21.25
CA GLN A 63 15.61 -20.91 -22.37
C GLN A 63 14.96 -21.67 -23.54
N GLN A 64 13.73 -22.15 -23.40
CA GLN A 64 13.01 -22.77 -24.51
C GLN A 64 12.68 -21.72 -25.60
N PRO A 65 12.62 -22.11 -26.88
CA PRO A 65 12.40 -21.18 -27.99
C PRO A 65 11.15 -20.31 -27.83
N GLU A 66 10.09 -20.86 -27.23
CA GLU A 66 8.80 -20.18 -26.98
C GLU A 66 8.91 -18.96 -26.06
N TYR A 67 9.98 -18.90 -25.24
CA TYR A 67 10.19 -17.87 -24.22
C TYR A 67 11.45 -17.04 -24.44
N ALA A 68 12.34 -17.45 -25.34
CA ALA A 68 13.64 -16.83 -25.56
C ALA A 68 13.52 -15.36 -25.99
N ASP A 69 12.54 -15.04 -26.85
CA ASP A 69 12.39 -13.72 -27.47
C ASP A 69 11.61 -12.70 -26.61
N ILE A 70 11.11 -13.11 -25.44
CA ILE A 70 10.35 -12.22 -24.55
C ILE A 70 11.31 -11.25 -23.85
N SER A 71 11.17 -9.96 -24.18
CA SER A 71 11.96 -8.85 -23.62
C SER A 71 11.08 -7.78 -22.98
N ILE A 72 11.60 -7.16 -21.92
CA ILE A 72 10.97 -6.03 -21.22
C ILE A 72 11.76 -4.77 -21.56
N LYS A 73 11.07 -3.74 -22.08
CA LYS A 73 11.72 -2.47 -22.51
C LYS A 73 12.54 -1.82 -21.39
N ASP A 74 12.00 -1.82 -20.16
CA ASP A 74 12.65 -1.23 -19.00
C ASP A 74 13.81 -2.07 -18.42
N GLU A 75 14.00 -3.31 -18.85
CA GLU A 75 15.08 -4.17 -18.33
C GLU A 75 16.46 -3.66 -18.73
N THR A 76 16.57 -3.05 -19.90
CA THR A 76 17.80 -2.44 -20.41
C THR A 76 17.88 -0.93 -20.14
N ASP A 77 16.88 -0.35 -19.46
CA ASP A 77 16.88 1.06 -19.10
C ASP A 77 17.94 1.34 -18.02
N ASN A 78 18.84 2.25 -18.35
CA ASN A 78 19.93 2.67 -17.47
C ASN A 78 19.57 3.90 -16.63
N SER A 79 18.49 4.58 -17.01
CA SER A 79 18.04 5.83 -16.43
C SER A 79 17.08 5.55 -15.27
N ILE A 80 17.64 5.08 -14.16
CA ILE A 80 16.88 4.89 -12.92
C ILE A 80 16.58 6.27 -12.32
N HIS A 81 15.29 6.58 -12.19
CA HIS A 81 14.78 7.88 -11.75
C HIS A 81 13.64 7.69 -10.74
N GLY A 82 13.22 8.79 -10.11
CA GLY A 82 12.07 8.81 -9.20
C GLY A 82 12.38 8.56 -7.73
N PHE A 83 13.61 8.18 -7.38
CA PHE A 83 14.04 8.01 -5.99
C PHE A 83 14.33 9.35 -5.26
N ASP A 84 14.34 10.47 -5.97
CA ASP A 84 14.66 11.80 -5.42
C ASP A 84 13.77 12.17 -4.23
N THR A 85 12.46 11.91 -4.31
CA THR A 85 11.52 12.18 -3.21
C THR A 85 11.84 11.32 -2.00
N PHE A 86 12.19 10.04 -2.20
CA PHE A 86 12.62 9.16 -1.11
C PHE A 86 13.89 9.68 -0.43
N LEU A 87 14.89 10.12 -1.20
CA LEU A 87 16.11 10.73 -0.65
C LEU A 87 15.80 11.95 0.23
N ASP A 88 14.91 12.83 -0.22
CA ASP A 88 14.52 14.02 0.56
C ASP A 88 13.75 13.65 1.84
N GLN A 89 13.04 12.51 1.87
CA GLN A 89 12.30 12.05 3.05
C GLN A 89 13.21 11.50 4.14
N VAL A 90 14.28 10.80 3.77
CA VAL A 90 15.16 10.08 4.70
C VAL A 90 16.40 10.87 5.12
N CYS A 91 16.81 11.90 4.36
CA CYS A 91 17.99 12.71 4.68
C CYS A 91 17.68 13.78 5.74
N GLN A 92 18.59 13.94 6.71
CA GLN A 92 18.42 14.82 7.87
C GLN A 92 18.14 16.28 7.50
N GLU A 93 18.92 16.86 6.59
CA GLU A 93 18.83 18.28 6.22
C GLU A 93 17.51 18.59 5.53
N ALA A 94 17.10 17.74 4.59
CA ALA A 94 15.82 17.87 3.88
C ALA A 94 14.63 17.69 4.84
N ARG A 95 14.72 16.75 5.78
CA ARG A 95 13.68 16.56 6.81
C ARG A 95 13.60 17.73 7.79
N ALA A 96 14.74 18.28 8.21
CA ALA A 96 14.79 19.46 9.06
C ALA A 96 14.20 20.69 8.35
N PHE A 97 14.47 20.87 7.05
CA PHE A 97 13.81 21.90 6.24
C PHE A 97 12.30 21.73 6.24
N ALA A 98 11.82 20.51 5.96
CA ALA A 98 10.39 20.21 5.90
C ALA A 98 9.66 20.50 7.23
N ILE A 99 10.28 20.21 8.37
CA ILE A 99 9.74 20.56 9.70
C ILE A 99 9.63 22.08 9.87
N ARG A 100 10.71 22.84 9.61
CA ARG A 100 10.69 24.31 9.70
C ARG A 100 9.64 24.95 8.79
N TYR A 101 9.48 24.38 7.58
CA TYR A 101 8.46 24.83 6.63
C TYR A 101 7.05 24.61 7.17
N GLY A 102 6.76 23.42 7.72
CA GLY A 102 5.49 23.11 8.37
C GLY A 102 5.17 24.02 9.55
N GLU A 103 6.14 24.28 10.42
CA GLU A 103 6.01 25.21 11.56
C GLU A 103 5.66 26.63 11.11
N THR A 104 6.37 27.15 10.10
CA THR A 104 6.11 28.48 9.54
C THR A 104 4.70 28.58 8.98
N LYS A 105 4.25 27.54 8.28
CA LYS A 105 2.90 27.46 7.73
C LYS A 105 1.82 27.46 8.81
N LEU A 106 2.02 26.70 9.89
CA LEU A 106 1.09 26.70 11.03
C LEU A 106 1.04 28.07 11.73
N GLN A 107 2.19 28.74 11.87
CA GLN A 107 2.25 30.11 12.41
C GLN A 107 1.51 31.11 11.52
N ASP A 108 1.70 31.04 10.20
CA ASP A 108 0.99 31.90 9.25
C ASP A 108 -0.54 31.68 9.33
N MET A 109 -0.98 30.44 9.57
CA MET A 109 -2.40 30.12 9.77
C MET A 109 -2.97 30.58 11.11
N ALA A 110 -2.21 30.50 12.21
CA ALA A 110 -2.67 30.93 13.52
C ALA A 110 -2.81 32.46 13.62
N ASN A 111 -2.06 33.21 12.82
CA ASN A 111 -2.02 34.68 12.81
C ASN A 111 -3.16 35.34 12.00
N GLN A 112 -4.30 34.67 11.79
CA GLN A 112 -5.46 35.11 10.97
C GLN A 112 -6.18 36.41 11.40
N LYS A 113 -5.60 37.26 12.26
CA LYS A 113 -6.00 38.68 12.37
C LYS A 113 -5.05 39.53 11.52
N PRO A 114 -5.48 40.02 10.32
CA PRO A 114 -4.59 40.70 9.37
C PRO A 114 -3.93 41.98 9.93
N ALA A 115 -4.57 42.65 10.90
CA ALA A 115 -4.02 43.86 11.54
C ALA A 115 -2.91 43.58 12.59
N GLN A 116 -2.83 42.37 13.13
CA GLN A 116 -1.80 41.98 14.11
C GLN A 116 -0.65 41.18 13.48
N ALA A 117 -0.89 40.46 12.37
CA ALA A 117 0.13 39.67 11.66
C ALA A 117 1.32 40.52 11.14
N ILE A 118 1.09 41.80 10.81
CA ILE A 118 2.15 42.73 10.38
C ILE A 118 3.02 43.17 11.57
N LEU A 119 2.46 43.22 12.78
CA LEU A 119 3.18 43.60 14.02
C LEU A 119 3.79 42.39 14.75
N SER A 120 3.28 41.17 14.54
CA SER A 120 3.79 39.94 15.16
C SER A 120 4.85 39.21 14.32
N ARG A 121 5.14 39.66 13.09
CA ARG A 121 6.32 39.26 12.30
C ARG A 121 7.63 39.85 12.83
N ASN A 122 7.84 39.88 14.14
CA ASN A 122 9.15 40.17 14.74
C ASN A 122 10.01 38.92 14.78
N ILE A 123 10.20 38.25 13.63
CA ILE A 123 11.37 37.39 13.48
C ILE A 123 12.56 38.34 13.41
N SER A 124 13.44 38.28 14.41
CA SER A 124 14.71 39.00 14.39
C SER A 124 15.39 38.79 13.04
N TYR A 125 15.93 39.85 12.42
CA TYR A 125 16.72 39.74 11.18
C TYR A 125 17.77 38.61 11.25
N LYS A 126 18.35 38.39 12.44
CA LYS A 126 19.30 37.30 12.71
C LYS A 126 18.68 35.91 12.52
N GLU A 127 17.45 35.71 12.96
CA GLU A 127 16.74 34.43 12.83
C GLU A 127 16.25 34.21 11.39
N ALA A 128 15.81 35.26 10.69
CA ALA A 128 15.48 35.18 9.27
C ALA A 128 16.71 34.81 8.41
N LEU A 129 17.85 35.46 8.65
CA LEU A 129 19.12 35.15 7.98
C LEU A 129 19.56 33.71 8.27
N LYS A 130 19.44 33.26 9.53
CA LYS A 130 19.76 31.89 9.92
C LYS A 130 18.88 30.87 9.20
N ARG A 131 17.57 31.12 9.06
CA ARG A 131 16.66 30.24 8.30
C ARG A 131 17.08 30.13 6.83
N VAL A 132 17.36 31.26 6.17
CA VAL A 132 17.84 31.26 4.77
C VAL A 132 19.12 30.43 4.63
N ILE A 133 20.10 30.61 5.52
CA ILE A 133 21.34 29.81 5.49
C ILE A 133 21.07 28.31 5.65
N LEU A 134 20.18 27.92 6.56
CA LEU A 134 19.82 26.52 6.78
C LEU A 134 19.07 25.91 5.59
N ASP A 135 18.24 26.70 4.91
CA ASP A 135 17.47 26.25 3.75
C ASP A 135 18.38 26.10 2.52
N THR A 136 19.26 27.07 2.25
CA THR A 136 20.30 26.95 1.21
C THR A 136 21.22 25.76 1.46
N ARG A 137 21.58 25.50 2.72
CA ARG A 137 22.34 24.31 3.11
C ARG A 137 21.59 23.02 2.78
N ALA A 138 20.30 22.94 3.10
CA ALA A 138 19.49 21.76 2.82
C ALA A 138 19.37 21.48 1.31
N GLU A 139 19.20 22.52 0.49
CA GLU A 139 19.17 22.41 -0.97
C GLU A 139 20.51 21.92 -1.53
N TYR A 140 21.63 22.49 -1.07
CA TYR A 140 22.97 22.09 -1.49
C TYR A 140 23.24 20.60 -1.19
N PHE A 141 22.96 20.15 0.03
CA PHE A 141 23.17 18.75 0.42
C PHE A 141 22.21 17.79 -0.30
N SER A 142 20.93 18.16 -0.46
CA SER A 142 19.97 17.36 -1.24
C SER A 142 20.47 17.15 -2.67
N LYS A 143 20.95 18.21 -3.33
CA LYS A 143 21.52 18.14 -4.69
C LYS A 143 22.78 17.25 -4.72
N LYS A 144 23.73 17.48 -3.82
CA LYS A 144 24.99 16.71 -3.73
C LYS A 144 24.71 15.21 -3.56
N ILE A 145 23.81 14.83 -2.65
CA ILE A 145 23.44 13.44 -2.40
C ILE A 145 22.80 12.82 -3.65
N LYS A 146 21.87 13.54 -4.31
CA LYS A 146 21.22 13.06 -5.54
C LYS A 146 22.22 12.84 -6.68
N GLU A 147 23.20 13.72 -6.84
CA GLU A 147 24.27 13.59 -7.83
C GLU A 147 25.18 12.39 -7.52
N GLU A 148 25.64 12.27 -6.28
CA GLU A 148 26.51 11.17 -5.84
C GLU A 148 25.82 9.80 -5.99
N VAL A 149 24.54 9.68 -5.63
CA VAL A 149 23.77 8.44 -5.83
C VAL A 149 23.68 8.09 -7.33
N ARG A 150 23.49 9.07 -8.21
CA ARG A 150 23.47 8.84 -9.66
C ARG A 150 24.82 8.40 -10.21
N GLU A 151 25.92 8.94 -9.68
CA GLU A 151 27.26 8.48 -10.03
C GLU A 151 27.47 7.01 -9.61
N GLN A 152 27.04 6.65 -8.39
CA GLN A 152 27.19 5.28 -7.89
C GLN A 152 26.39 4.25 -8.70
N LEU A 153 25.28 4.62 -9.34
CA LEU A 153 24.52 3.73 -10.23
C LEU A 153 25.36 3.17 -11.38
N ASN A 154 26.37 3.92 -11.86
CA ASN A 154 27.25 3.50 -12.93
C ASN A 154 28.27 2.43 -12.50
N THR A 155 28.47 2.25 -11.18
CA THR A 155 29.42 1.28 -10.62
C THR A 155 28.84 -0.11 -10.42
N ILE A 156 27.54 -0.29 -10.66
CA ILE A 156 26.82 -1.54 -10.36
C ILE A 156 27.00 -2.51 -11.54
N PRO A 157 27.32 -3.80 -11.29
CA PRO A 157 27.48 -4.79 -12.34
C PRO A 157 26.27 -4.85 -13.28
N ARG A 158 26.55 -5.09 -14.56
CA ARG A 158 25.53 -5.27 -15.60
C ARG A 158 25.71 -6.64 -16.23
N LEU A 159 24.66 -7.44 -16.16
CA LEU A 159 24.56 -8.73 -16.83
C LEU A 159 23.54 -8.62 -17.96
N SER A 160 23.59 -9.57 -18.89
CA SER A 160 22.66 -9.61 -20.03
C SER A 160 22.13 -11.02 -20.24
N GLY A 161 21.01 -11.11 -20.99
CA GLY A 161 20.41 -12.39 -21.35
C GLY A 161 20.08 -13.27 -20.14
N VAL A 162 20.45 -14.55 -20.23
CA VAL A 162 20.14 -15.57 -19.20
C VAL A 162 20.86 -15.30 -17.88
N GLU A 163 22.05 -14.70 -17.90
CA GLU A 163 22.79 -14.34 -16.68
C GLU A 163 22.06 -13.24 -15.89
N SER A 164 21.50 -12.25 -16.59
CA SER A 164 20.63 -11.23 -15.97
C SER A 164 19.40 -11.89 -15.32
N ARG A 165 18.76 -12.82 -16.03
CA ARG A 165 17.60 -13.57 -15.50
C ARG A 165 17.98 -14.39 -14.26
N ALA A 166 19.12 -15.07 -14.28
CA ALA A 166 19.61 -15.84 -13.13
C ALA A 166 19.91 -14.92 -11.92
N TRP A 167 20.54 -13.78 -12.16
CA TRP A 167 20.79 -12.75 -11.14
C TRP A 167 19.49 -12.24 -10.51
N MET A 168 18.49 -11.90 -11.34
CA MET A 168 17.18 -11.44 -10.87
C MET A 168 16.44 -12.50 -10.04
N LEU A 169 16.54 -13.78 -10.44
CA LEU A 169 15.97 -14.90 -9.68
C LEU A 169 16.67 -15.09 -8.33
N LEU A 170 18.01 -15.04 -8.28
CA LEU A 170 18.79 -15.12 -7.05
C LEU A 170 18.49 -13.97 -6.09
N GLN A 171 18.38 -12.74 -6.62
CA GLN A 171 17.99 -11.57 -5.84
C GLN A 171 16.63 -11.78 -5.17
N ASN A 172 15.65 -12.33 -5.90
CA ASN A 172 14.29 -12.55 -5.40
C ASN A 172 14.11 -13.89 -4.67
N ALA A 173 15.13 -14.76 -4.66
CA ALA A 173 15.21 -15.86 -3.71
C ALA A 173 15.33 -15.33 -2.27
N GLY A 174 15.89 -14.12 -2.09
CA GLY A 174 15.78 -13.40 -0.83
C GLY A 174 16.38 -14.16 0.34
N PHE A 175 17.54 -14.80 0.15
CA PHE A 175 18.17 -15.67 1.16
C PHE A 175 18.40 -14.96 2.51
N LEU A 176 18.62 -13.64 2.49
CA LEU A 176 18.79 -12.81 3.68
C LEU A 176 17.68 -11.76 3.86
N ASP A 177 16.54 -11.94 3.19
CA ASP A 177 15.39 -11.07 3.37
C ASP A 177 14.69 -11.35 4.69
N ILE A 178 14.09 -10.31 5.27
CA ILE A 178 13.14 -10.45 6.39
C ILE A 178 11.80 -9.82 5.99
N ASP A 179 10.71 -10.53 6.20
CA ASP A 179 9.36 -10.04 5.90
C ASP A 179 8.37 -10.40 7.00
N LYS A 180 7.38 -9.55 7.20
CA LYS A 180 6.17 -9.90 7.96
C LYS A 180 5.10 -10.34 6.98
N LEU A 181 4.55 -11.52 7.17
CA LEU A 181 3.52 -12.11 6.33
C LEU A 181 2.18 -12.01 7.04
N ILE A 182 1.14 -11.52 6.39
CA ILE A 182 -0.24 -11.62 6.89
C ILE A 182 -0.96 -12.69 6.11
N GLU A 183 -1.32 -13.78 6.79
CA GLU A 183 -2.07 -14.89 6.19
C GLU A 183 -3.57 -14.66 6.39
N HIS A 184 -4.36 -14.99 5.36
CA HIS A 184 -5.79 -15.02 5.48
C HIS A 184 -6.20 -16.14 6.44
N ARG A 185 -7.00 -15.78 7.44
CA ARG A 185 -7.67 -16.73 8.34
C ARG A 185 -9.14 -16.35 8.49
N PRO A 186 -10.04 -17.35 8.58
CA PRO A 186 -11.41 -17.10 8.95
C PRO A 186 -11.45 -16.46 10.35
N PRO A 187 -12.47 -15.63 10.65
CA PRO A 187 -12.62 -15.04 11.97
C PRO A 187 -12.69 -16.11 13.06
N LEU A 188 -12.09 -15.82 14.21
CA LEU A 188 -12.30 -16.62 15.41
C LEU A 188 -13.72 -16.38 15.96
N ASP A 189 -14.72 -17.06 15.42
CA ASP A 189 -16.14 -16.89 15.81
C ASP A 189 -16.41 -17.11 17.32
N LYS A 190 -15.54 -17.87 18.01
CA LYS A 190 -15.58 -18.07 19.47
C LYS A 190 -15.28 -16.79 20.25
N LEU A 191 -14.58 -15.84 19.64
CA LEU A 191 -14.27 -14.52 20.17
C LEU A 191 -15.31 -13.53 19.61
N SER A 192 -16.48 -13.48 20.26
CA SER A 192 -17.71 -12.80 19.79
C SER A 192 -17.62 -11.27 19.59
N PHE A 193 -16.43 -10.67 19.66
CA PHE A 193 -16.21 -9.23 19.60
C PHE A 193 -15.73 -8.71 18.24
N TRP A 194 -15.28 -9.57 17.31
CA TRP A 194 -14.81 -9.15 15.99
C TRP A 194 -15.94 -9.02 14.97
N LYS A 195 -16.29 -7.78 14.59
CA LYS A 195 -17.25 -7.49 13.51
C LYS A 195 -16.50 -7.00 12.28
N ARG A 196 -16.81 -7.57 11.11
CA ARG A 196 -16.12 -7.26 9.85
C ARG A 196 -17.04 -6.53 8.85
N PRO A 197 -17.27 -5.21 9.01
CA PRO A 197 -17.96 -4.44 7.99
C PRO A 197 -17.14 -4.48 6.69
N ALA A 198 -17.77 -4.84 5.58
CA ALA A 198 -17.14 -4.86 4.26
C ALA A 198 -18.14 -4.52 3.17
N ILE A 199 -17.68 -3.80 2.14
CA ILE A 199 -18.48 -3.40 0.99
C ILE A 199 -18.63 -4.61 0.06
N PRO A 200 -19.84 -5.11 -0.22
CA PRO A 200 -20.01 -6.31 -1.03
C PRO A 200 -19.89 -6.03 -2.53
N GLN A 201 -19.58 -7.07 -3.30
CA GLN A 201 -19.90 -7.10 -4.72
C GLN A 201 -21.43 -7.11 -4.88
N LEU A 202 -21.93 -6.40 -5.88
CA LEU A 202 -23.35 -6.37 -6.19
C LEU A 202 -23.66 -7.19 -7.45
N LYS A 203 -24.91 -7.64 -7.54
CA LYS A 203 -25.53 -8.17 -8.75
C LYS A 203 -26.88 -7.50 -8.99
N LEU A 204 -27.28 -7.39 -10.25
CA LEU A 204 -28.65 -7.04 -10.61
C LEU A 204 -29.59 -8.19 -10.20
N SER A 205 -30.64 -7.86 -9.45
CA SER A 205 -31.65 -8.84 -9.02
C SER A 205 -32.84 -8.87 -9.95
N ASN A 206 -33.44 -7.70 -10.20
CA ASN A 206 -34.56 -7.51 -11.12
C ASN A 206 -34.74 -6.01 -11.45
N PHE A 207 -35.70 -5.72 -12.31
CA PHE A 207 -36.26 -4.39 -12.53
C PHE A 207 -37.68 -4.33 -11.98
N ASP A 208 -38.12 -3.17 -11.53
CA ASP A 208 -39.53 -2.91 -11.27
C ASP A 208 -40.31 -2.52 -12.53
N ASP A 209 -41.62 -2.27 -12.39
CA ASP A 209 -42.52 -1.90 -13.49
C ASP A 209 -42.14 -0.56 -14.14
N GLN A 210 -41.33 0.28 -13.47
CA GLN A 210 -40.82 1.56 -13.97
C GLN A 210 -39.38 1.44 -14.51
N TRP A 211 -38.89 0.22 -14.77
CA TRP A 211 -37.52 -0.05 -15.23
C TRP A 211 -36.44 0.48 -14.27
N VAL A 212 -36.73 0.51 -12.97
CA VAL A 212 -35.74 0.81 -11.93
C VAL A 212 -35.00 -0.47 -11.53
N PRO A 213 -33.67 -0.53 -11.66
CA PRO A 213 -32.90 -1.71 -11.29
C PRO A 213 -32.78 -1.85 -9.78
N HIS A 214 -32.97 -3.07 -9.29
CA HIS A 214 -32.68 -3.44 -7.91
C HIS A 214 -31.37 -4.22 -7.83
N PHE A 215 -30.40 -3.63 -7.15
CA PHE A 215 -29.12 -4.28 -6.87
C PHE A 215 -29.13 -4.95 -5.49
N ALA A 216 -28.58 -6.15 -5.41
CA ALA A 216 -28.41 -6.88 -4.16
C ALA A 216 -26.98 -7.39 -4.00
N PRO A 217 -26.51 -7.66 -2.76
CA PRO A 217 -25.24 -8.34 -2.53
C PRO A 217 -25.16 -9.67 -3.30
N MET A 218 -24.03 -9.89 -3.95
CA MET A 218 -23.74 -11.16 -4.63
C MET A 218 -23.36 -12.21 -3.59
N GLU A 219 -23.94 -13.41 -3.74
CA GLU A 219 -23.66 -14.56 -2.89
C GLU A 219 -22.86 -15.60 -3.68
N CYS A 220 -21.93 -16.27 -3.01
CA CYS A 220 -21.20 -17.40 -3.56
C CYS A 220 -22.17 -18.55 -3.89
N ALA A 221 -22.04 -19.12 -5.08
CA ALA A 221 -22.88 -20.24 -5.51
C ALA A 221 -22.71 -21.50 -4.62
N GLU A 222 -21.51 -21.71 -4.06
CA GLU A 222 -21.21 -22.87 -3.19
C GLU A 222 -21.61 -22.63 -1.73
N CYS A 223 -21.00 -21.65 -1.06
CA CYS A 223 -21.16 -21.46 0.38
C CYS A 223 -22.23 -20.45 0.79
N ARG A 224 -22.88 -19.77 -0.18
CA ARG A 224 -23.87 -18.70 0.03
C ARG A 224 -23.36 -17.47 0.79
N ALA A 225 -22.06 -17.40 1.12
CA ALA A 225 -21.48 -16.23 1.74
C ALA A 225 -21.51 -15.03 0.77
N ILE A 226 -21.76 -13.84 1.31
CA ILE A 226 -21.69 -12.59 0.53
C ILE A 226 -20.25 -12.37 0.07
N ILE A 227 -20.06 -12.20 -1.23
CA ILE A 227 -18.77 -11.91 -1.85
C ILE A 227 -18.38 -10.46 -1.58
N ARG A 228 -17.15 -10.25 -1.06
CA ARG A 228 -16.66 -8.94 -0.59
C ARG A 228 -15.42 -8.42 -1.34
N GLY A 229 -14.76 -9.29 -2.09
CA GLY A 229 -13.57 -8.98 -2.89
C GLY A 229 -13.68 -9.63 -4.28
N SER A 230 -12.54 -10.01 -4.85
CA SER A 230 -12.49 -10.75 -6.12
C SER A 230 -13.30 -12.04 -6.07
N MET A 231 -13.81 -12.43 -7.24
CA MET A 231 -14.67 -13.58 -7.44
C MET A 231 -14.12 -14.48 -8.54
N PHE A 232 -14.63 -15.69 -8.64
CA PHE A 232 -14.24 -16.66 -9.67
C PHE A 232 -15.47 -17.07 -10.46
N ILE A 233 -15.34 -17.08 -11.79
CA ILE A 233 -16.45 -17.35 -12.72
C ILE A 233 -16.11 -18.59 -13.52
N LYS A 234 -17.04 -19.55 -13.54
CA LYS A 234 -16.97 -20.71 -14.42
C LYS A 234 -17.46 -20.33 -15.82
N GLN A 235 -16.67 -20.60 -16.85
CA GLN A 235 -17.10 -20.40 -18.22
C GLN A 235 -18.04 -21.54 -18.64
N GLU A 236 -19.32 -21.25 -18.87
CA GLU A 236 -20.25 -22.24 -19.43
C GLU A 236 -20.06 -22.33 -20.95
N LYS A 237 -19.77 -23.54 -21.45
CA LYS A 237 -19.88 -23.88 -22.88
C LYS A 237 -21.35 -24.14 -23.21
N SER A 238 -22.15 -23.10 -23.39
CA SER A 238 -23.56 -23.27 -23.79
C SER A 238 -24.02 -22.14 -24.71
N ASP A 239 -24.55 -22.53 -25.88
CA ASP A 239 -25.25 -21.65 -26.84
C ASP A 239 -26.66 -21.24 -26.38
N ALA A 240 -27.05 -21.54 -25.13
CA ALA A 240 -28.35 -21.16 -24.57
C ALA A 240 -28.24 -19.86 -23.77
N PRO A 241 -29.00 -18.81 -24.12
CA PRO A 241 -29.01 -17.58 -23.34
C PRO A 241 -29.77 -17.82 -22.03
N GLN A 242 -29.16 -17.44 -20.90
CA GLN A 242 -29.76 -17.35 -19.54
C GLN A 242 -29.63 -18.55 -18.58
N LYS A 243 -28.47 -19.22 -18.48
CA LYS A 243 -28.08 -19.80 -17.18
C LYS A 243 -27.25 -18.79 -16.39
N ALA A 244 -27.62 -18.58 -15.13
CA ALA A 244 -26.96 -17.66 -14.22
C ALA A 244 -25.48 -18.04 -14.11
N SER A 245 -24.58 -17.07 -14.34
CA SER A 245 -23.14 -17.27 -14.19
C SER A 245 -22.82 -17.92 -12.84
N HIS A 246 -22.11 -19.04 -12.86
CA HIS A 246 -21.69 -19.74 -11.63
C HIS A 246 -20.51 -18.99 -11.01
N THR A 247 -20.83 -18.03 -10.14
CA THR A 247 -19.84 -17.19 -9.45
C THR A 247 -19.59 -17.71 -8.03
N ILE A 248 -18.32 -17.94 -7.71
CA ILE A 248 -17.87 -18.48 -6.42
C ILE A 248 -16.88 -17.51 -5.75
N CYS A 249 -16.79 -17.55 -4.41
CA CYS A 249 -15.80 -16.79 -3.66
C CYS A 249 -14.40 -17.42 -3.75
N GLU A 250 -13.36 -16.65 -3.43
CA GLU A 250 -11.98 -17.13 -3.45
C GLU A 250 -11.75 -18.32 -2.50
N ASP A 251 -12.39 -18.37 -1.33
CA ASP A 251 -12.23 -19.50 -0.40
C ASP A 251 -12.73 -20.81 -1.01
N CYS A 252 -13.89 -20.79 -1.67
CA CYS A 252 -14.42 -21.95 -2.37
C CYS A 252 -13.56 -22.33 -3.57
N TYR A 253 -13.07 -21.35 -4.34
CA TYR A 253 -12.14 -21.61 -5.44
C TYR A 253 -10.87 -22.31 -4.93
N ARG A 254 -10.21 -21.76 -3.91
CA ARG A 254 -8.98 -22.33 -3.36
C ARG A 254 -9.17 -23.71 -2.75
N SER A 255 -10.33 -23.97 -2.14
CA SER A 255 -10.58 -25.25 -1.45
C SER A 255 -10.93 -26.39 -2.41
N TYR A 256 -11.62 -26.09 -3.53
CA TYR A 256 -12.24 -27.11 -4.36
C TYR A 256 -11.87 -27.06 -5.85
N TYR A 257 -11.37 -25.92 -6.34
CA TYR A 257 -11.19 -25.66 -7.77
C TYR A 257 -9.82 -25.04 -8.12
N TYR A 258 -8.86 -25.05 -7.19
CA TYR A 258 -7.60 -24.38 -7.39
C TYR A 258 -6.83 -24.96 -8.58
N GLY A 259 -6.54 -24.12 -9.58
CA GLY A 259 -5.84 -24.52 -10.80
C GLY A 259 -6.77 -25.01 -11.94
N ASP A 260 -8.09 -25.05 -11.72
CA ASP A 260 -9.05 -25.37 -12.78
C ASP A 260 -9.12 -24.24 -13.81
N GLU A 261 -8.58 -24.49 -15.01
CA GLU A 261 -8.52 -23.49 -16.10
C GLU A 261 -9.91 -23.12 -16.67
N SER A 262 -10.96 -23.87 -16.36
CA SER A 262 -12.33 -23.53 -16.74
C SER A 262 -12.96 -22.43 -15.85
N ILE A 263 -12.30 -22.11 -14.74
CA ILE A 263 -12.72 -21.10 -13.77
C ILE A 263 -11.65 -20.02 -13.71
N PHE A 264 -12.03 -18.78 -13.99
CA PHE A 264 -11.09 -17.65 -13.99
C PHE A 264 -11.47 -16.61 -12.95
N LYS A 265 -10.46 -15.89 -12.46
CA LYS A 265 -10.64 -14.79 -11.52
C LYS A 265 -11.23 -13.58 -12.23
N ARG A 266 -12.15 -12.91 -11.56
CA ARG A 266 -12.67 -11.60 -11.91
C ARG A 266 -12.51 -10.67 -10.72
N TYR A 267 -11.90 -9.52 -10.93
CA TYR A 267 -11.79 -8.50 -9.89
C TYR A 267 -13.17 -7.97 -9.51
N LYS A 268 -13.29 -7.53 -8.25
CA LYS A 268 -14.46 -6.77 -7.81
C LYS A 268 -14.58 -5.52 -8.69
N HIS A 269 -15.80 -5.28 -9.19
CA HIS A 269 -16.03 -4.27 -10.22
C HIS A 269 -17.41 -3.63 -10.07
N CYS A 270 -17.56 -2.47 -10.70
CA CYS A 270 -18.83 -1.76 -10.72
C CYS A 270 -19.90 -2.61 -11.42
N VAL A 271 -20.99 -2.93 -10.71
CA VAL A 271 -22.07 -3.79 -11.21
C VAL A 271 -22.76 -3.27 -12.48
N LEU A 272 -22.65 -1.97 -12.77
CA LEU A 272 -23.34 -1.35 -13.91
C LEU A 272 -22.83 -1.84 -15.26
N SER A 273 -21.54 -2.15 -15.40
CA SER A 273 -20.98 -2.62 -16.68
C SER A 273 -21.54 -3.97 -17.10
N ASP A 274 -21.87 -4.83 -16.14
CA ASP A 274 -22.53 -6.12 -16.39
C ASP A 274 -24.04 -6.04 -16.51
N SER A 275 -24.65 -5.05 -15.86
CA SER A 275 -26.09 -5.09 -15.59
C SER A 275 -26.94 -4.30 -16.57
N ILE A 276 -26.39 -3.25 -17.18
CA ILE A 276 -27.16 -2.30 -17.99
C ILE A 276 -26.81 -2.47 -19.46
N HIS A 277 -27.58 -3.32 -20.15
CA HIS A 277 -27.41 -3.54 -21.59
C HIS A 277 -28.05 -2.43 -22.44
N PRO A 278 -27.66 -2.27 -23.73
CA PRO A 278 -28.21 -1.26 -24.63
C PRO A 278 -29.74 -1.28 -24.74
N SER A 279 -30.35 -2.47 -24.74
CA SER A 279 -31.80 -2.63 -24.79
C SER A 279 -32.50 -2.19 -23.51
N MET A 280 -31.86 -2.36 -22.35
CA MET A 280 -32.37 -1.94 -21.05
C MET A 280 -32.24 -0.44 -20.87
N SER A 281 -31.09 0.14 -21.22
CA SER A 281 -30.87 1.59 -21.08
C SER A 281 -31.88 2.42 -21.86
N ARG A 282 -32.31 1.97 -23.05
CA ARG A 282 -33.40 2.61 -23.81
C ARG A 282 -34.73 2.63 -23.05
N LYS A 283 -35.07 1.57 -22.32
CA LYS A 283 -36.31 1.49 -21.53
C LYS A 283 -36.24 2.31 -20.25
N MET A 284 -35.03 2.58 -19.76
CA MET A 284 -34.79 3.40 -18.56
C MET A 284 -34.78 4.91 -18.85
N CYS A 285 -34.85 5.32 -20.12
CA CYS A 285 -34.76 6.72 -20.55
C CYS A 285 -36.04 7.15 -21.28
N GLU A 286 -36.76 8.10 -20.70
CA GLU A 286 -37.94 8.74 -21.29
C GLU A 286 -37.69 10.21 -21.68
N CYS A 287 -36.42 10.63 -21.77
CA CYS A 287 -36.06 11.98 -22.16
C CYS A 287 -36.44 12.25 -23.62
N LYS A 288 -37.16 13.35 -23.87
CA LYS A 288 -37.60 13.74 -25.22
C LYS A 288 -36.43 14.12 -26.13
N ASP A 289 -35.41 14.76 -25.57
CA ASP A 289 -34.27 15.30 -26.32
C ASP A 289 -33.09 14.32 -26.43
N VAL A 290 -33.30 13.05 -26.07
CA VAL A 290 -32.28 11.99 -26.18
C VAL A 290 -32.69 11.02 -27.30
N PRO A 291 -31.94 10.94 -28.42
CA PRO A 291 -32.28 10.05 -29.51
C PRO A 291 -32.05 8.58 -29.13
N HIS A 292 -33.10 7.75 -29.17
CA HIS A 292 -33.00 6.30 -28.96
C HIS A 292 -32.48 5.53 -30.18
N TYR A 293 -32.44 6.18 -31.34
CA TYR A 293 -31.96 5.64 -32.61
C TYR A 293 -30.96 6.61 -33.23
N ASP A 294 -30.00 6.07 -33.99
CA ASP A 294 -29.03 6.89 -34.72
C ASP A 294 -29.60 7.36 -36.06
N SER A 295 -28.79 8.11 -36.83
CA SER A 295 -29.17 8.62 -38.15
C SER A 295 -29.45 7.53 -39.18
N GLN A 296 -29.05 6.28 -38.93
CA GLN A 296 -29.33 5.11 -39.77
C GLN A 296 -30.55 4.31 -39.28
N GLY A 297 -31.22 4.76 -38.21
CA GLY A 297 -32.36 4.06 -37.61
C GLY A 297 -31.95 2.87 -36.73
N CYS A 298 -30.67 2.70 -36.43
CA CYS A 298 -30.19 1.63 -35.56
C CYS A 298 -30.38 2.02 -34.08
N PRO A 299 -30.81 1.09 -33.20
CA PRO A 299 -31.02 1.39 -31.79
C PRO A 299 -29.72 1.81 -31.08
N ARG A 300 -29.69 3.00 -30.49
CA ARG A 300 -28.54 3.52 -29.75
C ARG A 300 -28.41 2.89 -28.37
N CYS A 301 -27.19 2.89 -27.85
CA CYS A 301 -26.91 2.59 -26.45
C CYS A 301 -26.96 3.89 -25.64
N LEU A 302 -27.85 3.97 -24.64
CA LEU A 302 -28.02 5.17 -23.80
C LEU A 302 -27.27 5.09 -22.46
N PHE A 303 -26.55 4.00 -22.21
CA PHE A 303 -25.66 3.83 -21.08
C PHE A 303 -24.44 3.02 -21.52
N PRO A 304 -23.20 3.45 -21.27
CA PRO A 304 -22.82 4.63 -20.49
C PRO A 304 -23.25 5.97 -21.11
N LEU A 305 -23.35 7.01 -20.28
CA LEU A 305 -23.81 8.34 -20.67
C LEU A 305 -22.82 9.02 -21.63
N ASN A 306 -23.37 9.71 -22.63
CA ASN A 306 -22.64 10.58 -23.54
C ASN A 306 -22.91 12.04 -23.18
N ASP A 307 -21.89 12.90 -23.16
CA ASP A 307 -22.05 14.32 -22.76
C ASP A 307 -22.99 15.11 -23.71
N GLU A 308 -23.10 14.66 -24.97
CA GLU A 308 -24.02 15.23 -25.97
C GLU A 308 -25.50 14.89 -25.71
N ASP A 309 -25.78 13.79 -25.00
CA ASP A 309 -27.16 13.36 -24.74
C ASP A 309 -27.72 14.13 -23.53
N ARG A 310 -28.74 14.96 -23.77
CA ARG A 310 -29.36 15.82 -22.76
C ARG A 310 -30.34 15.06 -21.88
N HIS A 311 -29.83 14.17 -21.04
CA HIS A 311 -30.63 13.50 -20.03
C HIS A 311 -31.11 14.49 -18.96
N VAL A 312 -32.39 14.43 -18.58
CA VAL A 312 -32.97 15.32 -17.57
C VAL A 312 -33.56 14.52 -16.40
N SER A 313 -33.35 15.01 -15.18
CA SER A 313 -33.80 14.35 -13.95
C SER A 313 -35.31 14.46 -13.71
N TYR A 314 -35.95 15.57 -14.11
CA TYR A 314 -37.37 15.83 -13.86
C TYR A 314 -37.97 16.88 -14.83
N ILE A 315 -38.65 16.46 -15.90
CA ILE A 315 -39.56 17.35 -16.67
C ILE A 315 -40.86 16.59 -16.95
N SER A 316 -42.01 17.23 -16.66
CA SER A 316 -43.36 16.79 -17.07
C SER A 316 -43.63 15.29 -16.92
N SER A 317 -43.50 14.76 -15.70
CA SER A 317 -43.85 13.37 -15.32
C SER A 317 -43.05 12.21 -15.97
N HIS A 318 -41.94 12.47 -16.65
CA HIS A 318 -41.07 11.42 -17.23
C HIS A 318 -39.70 11.45 -16.56
N ARG A 319 -39.17 10.27 -16.20
CA ARG A 319 -37.95 10.14 -15.37
C ARG A 319 -36.84 9.43 -16.13
N CYS A 320 -35.66 10.03 -16.17
CA CYS A 320 -34.45 9.33 -16.62
C CYS A 320 -33.85 8.53 -15.45
N THR A 321 -34.15 7.25 -15.37
CA THR A 321 -33.63 6.36 -14.32
C THR A 321 -32.12 6.13 -14.45
N ILE A 322 -31.55 6.33 -15.64
CA ILE A 322 -30.10 6.21 -15.88
C ILE A 322 -29.30 7.18 -14.98
N LEU A 323 -29.79 8.42 -14.82
CA LEU A 323 -29.13 9.42 -13.96
C LEU A 323 -29.17 9.06 -12.46
N LYS A 324 -29.99 8.08 -12.07
CA LYS A 324 -30.14 7.59 -10.69
C LYS A 324 -29.34 6.32 -10.39
N LEU A 325 -28.68 5.74 -11.39
CA LEU A 325 -27.91 4.50 -11.24
C LEU A 325 -26.83 4.58 -10.16
N SER A 326 -26.11 5.71 -10.09
CA SER A 326 -25.05 5.92 -9.08
C SER A 326 -25.61 5.90 -7.65
N GLU A 327 -26.75 6.57 -7.42
CA GLU A 327 -27.46 6.58 -6.14
C GLU A 327 -27.94 5.18 -5.75
N LEU A 328 -28.50 4.43 -6.71
CA LEU A 328 -28.99 3.06 -6.49
C LEU A 328 -27.87 2.08 -6.13
N VAL A 329 -26.75 2.13 -6.84
CA VAL A 329 -25.56 1.31 -6.54
C VAL A 329 -24.99 1.67 -5.16
N THR A 330 -24.86 2.96 -4.87
CA THR A 330 -24.37 3.47 -3.59
C THR A 330 -25.25 3.01 -2.43
N TYR A 331 -26.57 3.13 -2.57
CA TYR A 331 -27.53 2.67 -1.58
C TYR A 331 -27.43 1.15 -1.35
N ALA A 332 -27.33 0.36 -2.42
CA ALA A 332 -27.19 -1.09 -2.33
C ALA A 332 -25.87 -1.50 -1.66
N LYS A 333 -24.75 -0.85 -1.97
CA LYS A 333 -23.45 -1.06 -1.29
C LYS A 333 -23.55 -0.74 0.21
N TYR A 334 -24.17 0.38 0.56
CA TYR A 334 -24.38 0.77 1.96
C TYR A 334 -25.28 -0.23 2.72
N GLN A 335 -26.41 -0.64 2.14
CA GLN A 335 -27.28 -1.66 2.74
C GLN A 335 -26.56 -3.00 2.91
N GLY A 336 -25.74 -3.37 1.92
CA GLY A 336 -24.86 -4.53 1.98
C GLY A 336 -23.86 -4.45 3.12
N LEU A 337 -23.21 -3.30 3.29
CA LEU A 337 -22.28 -3.01 4.40
C LEU A 337 -22.96 -3.16 5.77
N LEU A 338 -24.20 -2.67 5.92
CA LEU A 338 -24.98 -2.84 7.16
C LEU A 338 -25.26 -4.32 7.48
N ARG A 339 -25.55 -5.12 6.45
CA ARG A 339 -25.78 -6.57 6.59
C ARG A 339 -24.50 -7.30 7.00
N THR A 340 -23.35 -6.98 6.39
CA THR A 340 -22.06 -7.61 6.72
C THR A 340 -21.60 -7.27 8.14
N ALA A 341 -21.91 -6.06 8.62
CA ALA A 341 -21.60 -5.59 9.97
C ALA A 341 -22.48 -6.22 11.08
N LYS A 342 -23.50 -7.02 10.75
CA LYS A 342 -24.52 -7.53 11.70
C LYS A 342 -25.11 -6.43 12.60
N ALA A 343 -25.17 -5.18 12.13
CA ALA A 343 -25.74 -4.08 12.89
C ALA A 343 -27.26 -4.32 13.05
N LYS A 344 -27.78 -4.27 14.29
CA LYS A 344 -29.22 -4.49 14.53
C LYS A 344 -30.01 -3.48 13.70
N ARG A 345 -30.87 -3.98 12.81
CA ARG A 345 -31.88 -3.18 12.12
C ARG A 345 -32.73 -2.47 13.18
N LYS A 346 -32.68 -1.13 13.25
CA LYS A 346 -33.91 -0.41 13.63
C LYS A 346 -34.88 -0.68 12.48
N ARG A 347 -35.89 -1.53 12.71
CA ARG A 347 -37.00 -1.96 11.83
C ARG A 347 -36.77 -1.72 10.33
N ASP A 348 -36.75 -2.81 9.54
CA ASP A 348 -36.84 -2.77 8.08
C ASP A 348 -37.86 -1.71 7.62
N ARG A 349 -37.37 -0.56 7.17
CA ARG A 349 -38.10 0.29 6.24
C ARG A 349 -37.97 -0.41 4.90
N ARG A 350 -39.09 -0.85 4.33
CA ARG A 350 -39.10 -1.28 2.93
C ARG A 350 -38.62 -0.09 2.07
N LEU A 351 -38.06 -0.34 0.89
CA LEU A 351 -37.75 0.73 -0.07
C LEU A 351 -38.98 1.65 -0.28
N SER A 352 -40.20 1.11 -0.20
CA SER A 352 -41.46 1.86 -0.20
C SER A 352 -41.67 2.85 0.95
N ASP A 353 -40.97 2.69 2.08
CA ASP A 353 -41.21 3.44 3.34
C ASP A 353 -40.23 4.61 3.53
N THR A 354 -39.30 4.79 2.59
CA THR A 354 -38.43 5.96 2.48
C THR A 354 -39.28 7.14 1.98
N SER A 355 -39.30 8.28 2.68
CA SER A 355 -40.28 9.37 2.42
C SER A 355 -40.26 9.92 0.99
N TRP A 356 -39.13 9.81 0.27
CA TRP A 356 -39.04 10.19 -1.14
C TRP A 356 -39.47 9.07 -2.10
N ILE A 357 -39.33 7.79 -1.71
CA ILE A 357 -39.82 6.61 -2.46
C ILE A 357 -41.33 6.40 -2.24
N SER A 358 -41.87 6.64 -1.04
CA SER A 358 -43.33 6.72 -0.82
C SER A 358 -43.95 7.88 -1.60
N ARG A 359 -43.29 9.05 -1.66
CA ARG A 359 -43.67 10.16 -2.56
C ARG A 359 -43.56 9.78 -4.06
N LEU A 360 -42.79 8.75 -4.38
CA LEU A 360 -42.59 8.17 -5.70
C LEU A 360 -43.75 7.25 -6.12
N VAL A 361 -44.41 6.59 -5.15
CA VAL A 361 -45.49 5.60 -5.35
C VAL A 361 -46.89 6.18 -5.05
N ASP A 362 -47.04 7.14 -4.14
CA ASP A 362 -48.38 7.69 -3.79
C ASP A 362 -48.92 8.75 -4.76
N ARG A 363 -48.09 9.29 -5.65
CA ARG A 363 -48.53 10.30 -6.65
C ARG A 363 -49.12 9.70 -7.94
N SER A 364 -49.12 8.38 -8.09
CA SER A 364 -49.72 7.67 -9.24
C SER A 364 -51.19 7.29 -9.03
N ARG A 365 -51.77 7.52 -7.85
CA ARG A 365 -53.22 7.43 -7.63
C ARG A 365 -53.85 8.82 -7.66
N GLY A 366 -54.33 9.21 -8.84
CA GLY A 366 -55.08 10.44 -9.02
C GLY A 366 -56.23 10.53 -8.01
N ARG A 367 -56.21 11.56 -7.15
CA ARG A 367 -57.38 11.92 -6.35
C ARG A 367 -58.35 12.68 -7.27
N PRO A 368 -59.62 12.24 -7.39
CA PRO A 368 -60.63 12.99 -8.11
C PRO A 368 -60.88 14.32 -7.41
N ASN A 369 -60.86 15.37 -8.23
CA ASN A 369 -61.02 16.75 -7.85
C ASN A 369 -62.44 16.97 -7.29
N THR A 370 -62.57 17.14 -5.97
CA THR A 370 -63.79 17.68 -5.36
C THR A 370 -63.47 19.07 -4.82
N GLN A 371 -63.88 20.07 -5.59
CA GLN A 371 -63.97 21.47 -5.16
C GLN A 371 -64.76 21.53 -3.85
N ARG A 372 -64.18 22.16 -2.83
CA ARG A 372 -64.93 22.65 -1.67
C ARG A 372 -64.80 24.15 -1.61
N THR A 373 -65.91 24.79 -1.93
CA THR A 373 -66.24 26.20 -1.74
C THR A 373 -66.15 26.61 -0.26
N ALA A 374 -65.79 27.87 -0.07
CA ALA A 374 -65.64 28.55 1.22
C ALA A 374 -66.95 28.66 2.00
N ALA A 375 -66.88 28.64 3.33
CA ALA A 375 -67.78 29.40 4.21
C ALA A 375 -67.16 29.66 5.60
N GLN A 376 -67.52 30.82 6.13
CA GLN A 376 -67.01 31.61 7.25
C GLN A 376 -67.33 31.11 8.68
N ARG A 377 -66.73 31.84 9.65
CA ARG A 377 -67.08 32.06 11.08
C ARG A 377 -66.44 31.06 12.06
N GLY A 378 -65.84 31.43 13.20
CA GLY A 378 -65.63 32.71 13.87
C GLY A 378 -65.47 32.46 15.39
N GLN A 379 -64.42 33.07 16.00
CA GLN A 379 -64.39 33.59 17.39
C GLN A 379 -64.32 32.60 18.61
N PRO A 380 -63.88 33.04 19.82
CA PRO A 380 -62.56 32.66 20.41
C PRO A 380 -62.56 32.33 21.95
N TYR A 381 -61.35 32.16 22.53
CA TYR A 381 -60.95 32.29 23.96
C TYR A 381 -61.41 31.26 25.04
N ASN A 382 -60.46 30.60 25.73
CA ASN A 382 -59.85 31.01 27.03
C ASN A 382 -59.36 29.86 27.95
N LEU A 383 -58.15 30.10 28.52
CA LEU A 383 -57.66 29.88 29.90
C LEU A 383 -57.56 28.46 30.55
N THR A 384 -56.33 28.18 30.98
CA THR A 384 -55.75 27.20 31.95
C THR A 384 -56.31 27.34 33.41
N PRO A 385 -55.90 26.59 34.49
CA PRO A 385 -54.96 25.46 34.67
C PRO A 385 -55.39 24.31 35.67
N GLN A 386 -54.55 23.25 35.77
CA GLN A 386 -54.23 22.40 36.96
C GLN A 386 -55.26 21.41 37.58
N THR A 387 -54.99 20.09 37.54
CA THR A 387 -54.41 19.26 38.65
C THR A 387 -54.63 17.74 38.49
N ASN A 388 -53.51 17.00 38.63
CA ASN A 388 -53.26 15.66 39.20
C ASN A 388 -54.28 14.50 39.10
N GLY A 389 -53.82 13.41 38.44
CA GLY A 389 -54.33 12.05 38.59
C GLY A 389 -53.24 11.02 38.26
N THR A 390 -52.42 10.68 39.25
CA THR A 390 -51.34 9.67 39.24
C THR A 390 -51.85 8.25 38.95
N LYS A 391 -51.19 7.52 38.02
CA LYS A 391 -51.00 6.05 38.09
C LYS A 391 -49.84 5.56 37.19
N LYS A 392 -48.69 5.35 37.85
CA LYS A 392 -47.61 4.35 37.67
C LYS A 392 -47.15 3.95 36.26
N GLN A 393 -46.01 4.54 35.85
CA GLN A 393 -45.04 3.94 34.93
C GLN A 393 -44.19 2.87 35.66
N PRO A 394 -43.80 1.75 35.02
CA PRO A 394 -42.63 1.01 35.42
C PRO A 394 -41.39 1.75 34.92
N ALA A 395 -40.54 2.19 35.85
CA ALA A 395 -39.24 2.77 35.57
C ALA A 395 -38.38 1.76 34.79
N LEU A 396 -38.02 2.14 33.55
CA LEU A 396 -36.89 1.56 32.84
C LEU A 396 -35.63 1.92 33.64
N ARG A 397 -35.08 0.92 34.33
CA ARG A 397 -33.74 0.97 34.89
C ARG A 397 -32.78 1.44 33.81
N ALA A 398 -32.18 2.60 34.02
CA ALA A 398 -30.92 2.96 33.41
C ALA A 398 -29.94 1.81 33.65
N VAL A 399 -29.57 1.10 32.60
CA VAL A 399 -28.40 0.22 32.63
C VAL A 399 -27.20 1.14 32.49
N THR A 400 -26.80 1.65 33.65
CA THR A 400 -25.49 2.21 33.98
C THR A 400 -24.35 1.42 33.34
N GLU A 401 -23.48 2.12 32.62
CA GLU A 401 -22.02 2.27 32.86
C GLU A 401 -21.19 1.12 33.48
N ASN A 402 -21.64 -0.13 33.43
CA ASN A 402 -20.93 -1.28 33.99
C ASN A 402 -20.21 -2.13 32.92
N THR A 403 -19.46 -1.47 32.05
CA THR A 403 -18.35 -2.11 31.32
C THR A 403 -17.03 -1.33 31.46
N ARG A 404 -16.94 -0.46 32.48
CA ARG A 404 -15.70 0.24 32.90
C ARG A 404 -15.06 -0.35 34.16
N GLN A 405 -15.55 -1.47 34.69
CA GLN A 405 -14.89 -2.15 35.81
C GLN A 405 -13.89 -3.19 35.30
N GLY A 406 -12.73 -2.68 34.87
CA GLY A 406 -11.49 -3.44 34.70
C GLY A 406 -10.27 -2.68 35.24
N ASP A 407 -10.45 -1.52 35.87
CA ASP A 407 -9.38 -0.61 36.31
C ASP A 407 -8.71 -0.98 37.65
N HIS A 408 -8.98 -2.18 38.19
CA HIS A 408 -8.28 -2.69 39.37
C HIS A 408 -7.72 -4.09 39.11
N ARG A 409 -6.66 -4.14 38.31
CA ARG A 409 -5.57 -5.10 38.49
C ARG A 409 -4.28 -4.31 38.44
N ASP A 410 -3.45 -4.52 39.45
CA ASP A 410 -2.12 -3.92 39.54
C ASP A 410 -1.37 -4.12 38.22
N PRO A 411 -0.66 -3.10 37.71
CA PRO A 411 0.12 -3.22 36.51
C PRO A 411 1.25 -4.21 36.78
N VAL A 412 1.07 -5.46 36.31
CA VAL A 412 2.23 -6.31 36.06
C VAL A 412 2.98 -5.62 34.94
N THR A 413 4.14 -5.07 35.30
CA THR A 413 5.15 -4.51 34.41
C THR A 413 5.54 -5.55 33.37
N SER A 414 4.81 -5.62 32.26
CA SER A 414 5.27 -6.24 31.02
C SER A 414 5.71 -5.13 30.08
N THR A 415 6.99 -5.12 29.74
CA THR A 415 7.68 -4.18 28.85
C THR A 415 7.25 -4.26 27.39
N THR A 416 6.24 -5.07 27.05
CA THR A 416 5.69 -5.18 25.70
C THR A 416 4.58 -4.15 25.50
N SER A 417 4.97 -2.98 24.99
CA SER A 417 4.06 -1.94 24.52
C SER A 417 3.18 -2.50 23.40
N ALA A 418 1.96 -2.91 23.75
CA ALA A 418 0.90 -3.10 22.78
C ALA A 418 0.74 -1.78 22.02
N ALA A 419 0.68 -1.85 20.69
CA ALA A 419 0.45 -0.70 19.82
C ALA A 419 -0.67 0.15 20.42
N THR A 420 -0.31 1.33 20.92
CA THR A 420 -1.21 2.24 21.62
C THR A 420 -2.44 2.48 20.75
N GLU A 421 -3.62 2.37 21.37
CA GLU A 421 -4.93 2.63 20.77
C GLU A 421 -4.87 3.84 19.82
N SER A 422 -5.44 3.69 18.63
CA SER A 422 -5.56 4.78 17.66
C SER A 422 -6.44 5.87 18.28
N LYS A 423 -5.82 6.88 18.93
CA LYS A 423 -6.50 8.06 19.47
C LYS A 423 -7.05 9.00 18.39
N ALA A 424 -6.76 8.76 17.11
CA ALA A 424 -7.20 9.60 16.01
C ALA A 424 -8.60 9.21 15.52
N ASP A 425 -9.62 9.43 16.37
CA ASP A 425 -11.02 9.30 15.96
C ASP A 425 -11.34 10.22 14.76
N GLU A 426 -10.66 11.37 14.65
CA GLU A 426 -10.95 12.47 13.73
C GLU A 426 -10.89 12.15 12.22
N ASP A 427 -10.24 11.06 11.79
CA ASP A 427 -10.06 10.68 10.37
C ASP A 427 -10.84 9.41 9.96
N ILE A 428 -11.54 8.78 10.90
CA ILE A 428 -12.36 7.57 10.66
C ILE A 428 -13.82 8.01 10.48
N PRO A 429 -14.54 7.55 9.44
CA PRO A 429 -15.98 7.79 9.34
C PRO A 429 -16.67 7.40 10.62
N LEU A 430 -17.62 8.22 11.04
CA LEU A 430 -18.42 7.95 12.24
C LEU A 430 -19.04 6.54 12.19
N PHE A 431 -19.39 6.03 11.01
CA PHE A 431 -19.89 4.65 10.84
C PHE A 431 -18.87 3.59 11.26
N PHE A 432 -17.57 3.80 11.00
CA PHE A 432 -16.51 2.84 11.31
C PHE A 432 -15.97 2.97 12.72
N ARG A 433 -16.09 4.14 13.37
CA ARG A 433 -15.65 4.35 14.77
C ARG A 433 -16.27 3.37 15.76
N GLN A 434 -17.53 2.99 15.56
CA GLN A 434 -18.20 1.99 16.41
C GLN A 434 -17.64 0.55 16.24
N PHE A 435 -16.84 0.31 15.21
CA PHE A 435 -16.14 -0.95 14.97
C PHE A 435 -14.64 -0.83 15.26
N THR A 436 -14.18 0.28 15.85
CA THR A 436 -12.80 0.42 16.32
C THR A 436 -12.51 -0.66 17.33
N GLU A 437 -11.47 -1.43 17.04
CA GLU A 437 -11.10 -2.63 17.78
C GLU A 437 -10.03 -2.30 18.82
N LYS A 438 -10.22 -2.75 20.06
CA LYS A 438 -9.20 -2.57 21.12
C LYS A 438 -7.89 -3.30 20.80
N TYR A 439 -7.96 -4.41 20.08
CA TYR A 439 -6.80 -5.21 19.69
C TYR A 439 -6.84 -5.55 18.19
N PRO A 440 -6.67 -4.58 17.28
CA PRO A 440 -7.01 -4.75 15.87
C PRO A 440 -6.21 -5.82 15.11
N PHE A 441 -5.07 -6.23 15.66
CA PHE A 441 -4.25 -7.34 15.15
C PHE A 441 -4.43 -8.65 15.93
N GLY A 442 -5.30 -8.70 16.94
CA GLY A 442 -5.59 -9.89 17.73
C GLY A 442 -6.29 -11.01 16.93
N ASN A 443 -6.91 -10.68 15.80
CA ASN A 443 -7.54 -11.62 14.87
C ASN A 443 -6.78 -11.72 13.53
N VAL A 444 -5.55 -11.20 13.49
CA VAL A 444 -4.70 -11.19 12.29
C VAL A 444 -3.57 -12.17 12.52
N HIS A 445 -3.52 -13.23 11.71
CA HIS A 445 -2.40 -14.16 11.74
C HIS A 445 -1.22 -13.54 11.00
N MET A 446 -0.11 -13.38 11.72
CA MET A 446 1.13 -12.82 11.19
C MET A 446 2.29 -13.78 11.45
N ALA A 447 3.18 -13.90 10.48
CA ALA A 447 4.39 -14.71 10.56
C ALA A 447 5.62 -13.89 10.22
N LEU A 448 6.76 -14.25 10.79
CA LEU A 448 8.06 -13.68 10.42
C LEU A 448 8.75 -14.63 9.44
N ARG A 449 9.11 -14.12 8.27
CA ARG A 449 9.96 -14.81 7.30
C ARG A 449 11.40 -14.31 7.46
N VAL A 450 12.35 -15.23 7.53
CA VAL A 450 13.80 -14.94 7.51
C VAL A 450 14.45 -15.87 6.48
N GLY A 451 14.77 -15.32 5.32
CA GLY A 451 15.24 -16.11 4.18
C GLY A 451 14.21 -17.18 3.79
N PRO A 452 14.58 -18.47 3.79
CA PRO A 452 13.67 -19.58 3.54
C PRO A 452 12.85 -20.00 4.77
N LEU A 453 13.14 -19.49 5.97
CA LEU A 453 12.44 -19.89 7.20
C LEU A 453 11.19 -19.05 7.44
N VAL A 454 10.15 -19.65 7.99
CA VAL A 454 8.92 -19.00 8.47
C VAL A 454 8.71 -19.37 9.93
N ILE A 455 8.52 -18.36 10.78
CA ILE A 455 8.39 -18.48 12.22
C ILE A 455 7.02 -17.92 12.64
N GLU A 456 6.22 -18.75 13.32
CA GLU A 456 4.83 -18.44 13.64
C GLU A 456 4.51 -18.79 15.10
N ASN A 457 3.77 -17.93 15.80
CA ASN A 457 3.11 -18.30 17.04
C ASN A 457 1.60 -18.51 16.82
N GLY A 458 0.92 -19.08 17.81
CA GLY A 458 -0.54 -19.22 17.78
C GLY A 458 -1.06 -20.32 16.85
N VAL A 459 -0.18 -21.24 16.45
CA VAL A 459 -0.53 -22.49 15.78
C VAL A 459 -0.86 -23.55 16.84
N SER A 460 -1.96 -24.29 16.69
CA SER A 460 -2.31 -25.34 17.65
C SER A 460 -1.31 -26.50 17.63
N HIS A 461 -1.22 -27.22 18.75
CA HIS A 461 -0.34 -28.39 18.93
C HIS A 461 1.17 -28.11 18.79
N THR A 462 1.63 -26.85 18.91
CA THR A 462 3.05 -26.48 18.82
C THR A 462 3.69 -26.22 20.20
N LYS A 463 3.33 -27.06 21.18
CA LYS A 463 3.90 -27.02 22.54
C LYS A 463 3.81 -25.64 23.21
N ALA A 464 2.73 -24.91 22.93
CA ALA A 464 2.46 -23.56 23.42
C ALA A 464 3.58 -22.53 23.11
N GLY A 465 4.40 -22.76 22.09
CA GLY A 465 5.45 -21.84 21.68
C GLY A 465 5.42 -21.55 20.17
N ALA A 466 6.60 -21.48 19.56
CA ALA A 466 6.77 -21.05 18.18
C ALA A 466 6.99 -22.24 17.23
N LEU A 467 6.33 -22.22 16.07
CA LEU A 467 6.54 -23.14 14.95
C LEU A 467 7.54 -22.54 13.98
N ILE A 468 8.44 -23.37 13.46
CA ILE A 468 9.41 -22.99 12.43
C ILE A 468 9.29 -23.98 11.26
N THR A 469 9.03 -23.45 10.07
CA THR A 469 8.92 -24.22 8.82
C THR A 469 9.74 -23.57 7.71
N LEU A 470 9.90 -24.25 6.58
CA LEU A 470 10.29 -23.59 5.33
C LEU A 470 9.09 -22.85 4.74
N ARG A 471 9.36 -21.75 4.06
CA ARG A 471 8.39 -21.04 3.23
C ARG A 471 8.03 -21.85 1.99
N GLU A 472 6.89 -21.52 1.40
CA GLU A 472 6.59 -21.95 0.03
C GLU A 472 7.56 -21.26 -0.95
N SER A 473 7.98 -22.00 -1.99
CA SER A 473 8.86 -21.45 -3.02
C SER A 473 8.16 -20.33 -3.81
N PRO A 474 8.87 -19.25 -4.18
CA PRO A 474 8.38 -18.24 -5.10
C PRO A 474 7.93 -18.84 -6.43
N VAL A 475 6.82 -18.37 -6.96
CA VAL A 475 6.26 -18.73 -8.26
C VAL A 475 6.90 -17.85 -9.34
N PHE A 476 8.08 -18.25 -9.80
CA PHE A 476 8.78 -17.54 -10.88
C PHE A 476 8.17 -17.81 -12.25
N HIS A 477 7.77 -19.05 -12.51
CA HIS A 477 7.04 -19.44 -13.73
C HIS A 477 5.83 -20.30 -13.36
N GLU A 478 6.07 -21.39 -12.64
CA GLU A 478 5.05 -22.30 -12.12
C GLU A 478 5.26 -22.58 -10.64
N ARG A 479 4.23 -23.12 -9.98
CA ARG A 479 4.32 -23.47 -8.57
C ARG A 479 5.18 -24.72 -8.42
N PHE A 480 6.28 -24.59 -7.68
CA PHE A 480 7.19 -25.68 -7.39
C PHE A 480 6.99 -26.18 -5.94
N THR A 481 7.00 -27.49 -5.74
CA THR A 481 6.95 -28.09 -4.41
C THR A 481 7.83 -29.34 -4.38
N ARG A 482 8.77 -29.38 -3.43
CA ARG A 482 9.73 -30.48 -3.29
C ARG A 482 9.18 -31.51 -2.29
N GLY A 483 8.80 -32.68 -2.81
CA GLY A 483 8.26 -33.78 -1.99
C GLY A 483 6.84 -33.52 -1.47
N THR A 484 6.35 -34.42 -0.62
CA THR A 484 5.01 -34.35 0.00
C THR A 484 5.05 -34.00 1.48
N HIS A 485 6.24 -34.06 2.08
CA HIS A 485 6.46 -33.84 3.49
C HIS A 485 7.66 -32.93 3.70
N GLN A 486 7.62 -32.18 4.80
CA GLN A 486 8.64 -31.22 5.15
C GLN A 486 8.94 -31.24 6.63
N ARG A 487 10.22 -31.20 6.97
CA ARG A 487 10.68 -31.06 8.36
C ARG A 487 10.23 -29.71 8.92
N SER A 488 9.79 -29.73 10.17
CA SER A 488 9.45 -28.53 10.94
C SER A 488 9.95 -28.66 12.37
N LEU A 489 10.19 -27.51 13.01
CA LEU A 489 10.64 -27.43 14.39
C LEU A 489 9.57 -26.72 15.24
N ALA A 490 9.48 -27.06 16.51
CA ALA A 490 8.75 -26.28 17.50
C ALA A 490 9.66 -25.95 18.69
N VAL A 491 9.69 -24.67 19.05
CA VAL A 491 10.32 -24.18 20.28
C VAL A 491 9.23 -24.09 21.33
N GLY A 492 9.37 -24.85 22.42
CA GLY A 492 8.39 -24.91 23.50
C GLY A 492 8.20 -23.57 24.20
N GLY A 493 6.96 -23.32 24.67
CA GLY A 493 6.63 -22.16 25.49
C GLY A 493 7.14 -22.26 26.94
N ASP A 494 7.72 -23.40 27.32
CA ASP A 494 8.29 -23.66 28.65
C ASP A 494 9.59 -22.88 28.90
N SER A 495 10.02 -22.84 30.17
CA SER A 495 11.22 -22.10 30.61
C SER A 495 12.52 -22.65 30.03
N GLU A 496 12.58 -23.95 29.74
CA GLU A 496 13.76 -24.62 29.15
C GLU A 496 13.79 -24.48 27.62
N ARG A 497 12.72 -23.94 27.02
CA ARG A 497 12.56 -23.76 25.57
C ARG A 497 12.88 -25.05 24.83
N LEU A 498 12.29 -26.17 25.28
CA LEU A 498 12.56 -27.48 24.68
C LEU A 498 12.28 -27.46 23.17
N LEU A 499 13.20 -28.03 22.40
CA LEU A 499 13.12 -28.12 20.95
C LEU A 499 12.55 -29.46 20.52
N TRP A 500 11.63 -29.40 19.57
CA TRP A 500 10.93 -30.55 19.02
C TRP A 500 11.01 -30.53 17.50
N GLN A 501 10.98 -31.70 16.87
CA GLN A 501 10.85 -31.83 15.43
C GLN A 501 9.66 -32.71 15.05
N GLN A 502 9.18 -32.50 13.84
CA GLN A 502 8.24 -33.42 13.21
C GLN A 502 8.36 -33.31 11.69
N LEU A 503 7.88 -34.35 11.00
CA LEU A 503 7.70 -34.35 9.56
C LEU A 503 6.23 -34.05 9.23
N ARG A 504 5.96 -32.87 8.66
CA ARG A 504 4.60 -32.42 8.32
C ARG A 504 4.28 -32.70 6.87
N GLN A 505 3.05 -33.08 6.57
CA GLN A 505 2.55 -33.04 5.20
C GLN A 505 2.50 -31.59 4.71
N ILE A 506 2.93 -31.36 3.48
CA ILE A 506 2.81 -30.05 2.83
C ILE A 506 1.33 -29.79 2.55
N GLY A 507 0.82 -28.68 3.09
CA GLY A 507 -0.58 -28.30 2.97
C GLY A 507 -0.92 -27.67 1.63
N GLN A 508 -2.18 -27.23 1.49
CA GLN A 508 -2.59 -26.38 0.38
C GLN A 508 -1.84 -25.05 0.41
N PRO A 509 -1.68 -24.40 -0.76
CA PRO A 509 -1.10 -23.08 -0.87
C PRO A 509 -1.62 -22.07 0.16
N LYS A 510 -0.71 -21.38 0.88
CA LYS A 510 -1.13 -20.33 1.81
C LYS A 510 -1.74 -19.16 1.05
N ARG A 511 -2.78 -18.55 1.63
CA ARG A 511 -3.45 -17.35 1.10
C ARG A 511 -2.90 -16.12 1.83
N TYR A 512 -1.94 -15.41 1.26
CA TYR A 512 -1.41 -14.18 1.85
C TYR A 512 -2.28 -12.96 1.51
N LYS A 513 -2.57 -12.14 2.51
CA LYS A 513 -3.26 -10.85 2.34
C LYS A 513 -2.30 -9.70 2.11
N ALA A 514 -1.13 -9.76 2.74
CA ALA A 514 -0.07 -8.79 2.58
C ALA A 514 1.28 -9.45 2.93
N LEU A 515 2.33 -9.01 2.24
CA LEU A 515 3.70 -9.19 2.67
C LEU A 515 4.25 -7.80 2.96
N MET A 516 5.04 -7.66 4.03
CA MET A 516 5.64 -6.40 4.44
C MET A 516 7.15 -6.59 4.51
N LYS A 517 7.87 -6.01 3.55
CA LYS A 517 9.33 -6.07 3.51
C LYS A 517 9.92 -5.42 4.75
N GLN A 518 10.70 -6.14 5.55
CA GLN A 518 11.41 -5.55 6.70
C GLN A 518 12.88 -5.32 6.36
N ILE A 519 13.54 -6.31 5.75
CA ILE A 519 14.94 -6.23 5.35
C ILE A 519 15.09 -6.74 3.92
N VAL A 520 15.85 -6.00 3.12
CA VAL A 520 16.32 -6.40 1.78
C VAL A 520 17.74 -6.93 1.92
N GLY A 521 17.96 -8.19 1.56
CA GLY A 521 19.28 -8.82 1.59
C GLY A 521 20.29 -8.16 0.65
N ALA A 522 21.57 -8.19 1.02
CA ALA A 522 22.67 -7.66 0.20
C ALA A 522 23.11 -8.55 -0.99
N PRO A 523 23.09 -9.90 -0.92
CA PRO A 523 23.60 -10.75 -2.01
C PRO A 523 22.83 -10.57 -3.32
N PHE A 524 23.55 -10.65 -4.43
CA PHE A 524 23.03 -10.53 -5.80
C PHE A 524 22.30 -9.20 -6.04
N THR A 525 22.79 -8.11 -5.44
CA THR A 525 22.28 -6.73 -5.66
C THR A 525 23.35 -5.78 -6.20
N GLY A 526 24.61 -6.24 -6.28
CA GLY A 526 25.77 -5.45 -6.65
C GLY A 526 26.36 -4.66 -5.48
N ALA A 527 25.83 -4.85 -4.27
CA ALA A 527 26.39 -4.31 -3.04
C ALA A 527 27.70 -5.02 -2.63
N LEU A 528 27.82 -6.32 -2.95
CA LEU A 528 29.03 -7.14 -2.71
C LEU A 528 30.07 -7.01 -3.83
N SER A 529 30.16 -5.84 -4.47
CA SER A 529 30.99 -5.64 -5.67
C SER A 529 32.51 -5.56 -5.41
N GLN A 530 32.98 -5.90 -4.21
CA GLN A 530 34.40 -5.97 -3.90
C GLN A 530 34.90 -7.41 -4.03
N LYS A 531 36.16 -7.57 -4.41
CA LYS A 531 36.80 -8.89 -4.41
C LYS A 531 37.03 -9.35 -2.96
N PRO A 532 36.85 -10.64 -2.65
CA PRO A 532 36.55 -11.75 -3.56
C PRO A 532 35.06 -12.00 -3.84
N GLU A 533 34.13 -11.36 -3.12
CA GLU A 533 32.68 -11.69 -3.15
C GLU A 533 32.03 -11.49 -4.52
N ASN A 534 32.42 -10.44 -5.26
CA ASN A 534 31.93 -10.20 -6.62
C ASN A 534 32.25 -11.36 -7.59
N ASP A 535 33.45 -11.92 -7.47
CA ASP A 535 33.88 -13.03 -8.32
C ASP A 535 33.11 -14.31 -7.93
N GLN A 536 32.77 -14.48 -6.65
CA GLN A 536 31.92 -15.58 -6.15
C GLN A 536 30.47 -15.47 -6.63
N GLU A 537 29.86 -14.27 -6.60
CA GLU A 537 28.50 -14.07 -7.11
C GLU A 537 28.41 -14.43 -8.60
N LYS A 538 29.41 -14.02 -9.39
CA LYS A 538 29.50 -14.33 -10.81
C LYS A 538 29.65 -15.84 -11.06
N GLU A 539 30.54 -16.51 -10.32
CA GLU A 539 30.74 -17.96 -10.44
C GLU A 539 29.45 -18.74 -10.13
N ILE A 540 28.70 -18.34 -9.10
CA ILE A 540 27.41 -18.97 -8.75
C ILE A 540 26.41 -18.85 -9.90
N ILE A 541 26.36 -17.71 -10.57
CA ILE A 541 25.47 -17.46 -11.71
C ILE A 541 25.86 -18.32 -12.91
N GLU A 542 27.16 -18.36 -13.24
CA GLU A 542 27.68 -19.20 -14.31
C GLU A 542 27.34 -20.68 -14.07
N LEU A 543 27.47 -21.16 -12.82
CA LEU A 543 27.10 -22.52 -12.43
C LEU A 543 25.60 -22.79 -12.55
N LEU A 544 24.73 -21.85 -12.19
CA LEU A 544 23.27 -21.98 -12.35
C LEU A 544 22.85 -22.03 -13.82
N VAL A 545 23.44 -21.17 -14.65
CA VAL A 545 23.20 -21.18 -16.08
C VAL A 545 23.68 -22.51 -16.68
N ALA A 546 24.87 -23.00 -16.30
CA ALA A 546 25.36 -24.31 -16.72
C ALA A 546 24.44 -25.45 -16.27
N ALA A 547 23.99 -25.44 -15.01
CA ALA A 547 23.07 -26.44 -14.46
C ALA A 547 21.74 -26.47 -15.24
N SER A 548 21.19 -25.30 -15.56
CA SER A 548 19.94 -25.18 -16.34
C SER A 548 20.03 -25.73 -17.76
N LYS A 549 21.23 -25.94 -18.31
CA LYS A 549 21.42 -26.55 -19.64
C LYS A 549 21.52 -28.07 -19.59
N GLN A 550 21.68 -28.67 -18.42
CA GLN A 550 21.80 -30.11 -18.26
C GLN A 550 20.46 -30.82 -18.56
N PRO A 551 20.49 -32.12 -18.95
CA PRO A 551 19.30 -32.87 -19.33
C PRO A 551 18.58 -33.52 -18.13
N PHE A 552 18.48 -32.83 -16.98
CA PHE A 552 17.86 -33.39 -15.76
C PHE A 552 16.33 -33.58 -15.86
N ASP A 553 15.70 -33.08 -16.90
CA ASP A 553 14.26 -33.17 -17.20
C ASP A 553 14.00 -33.99 -18.48
N ASN A 554 15.02 -34.65 -19.03
CA ASN A 554 14.87 -35.44 -20.25
C ASN A 554 14.06 -36.73 -19.97
N PRO A 555 12.86 -36.90 -20.55
CA PRO A 555 12.01 -38.06 -20.31
C PRO A 555 12.64 -39.38 -20.79
N GLY A 556 13.67 -39.32 -21.66
CA GLY A 556 14.43 -40.49 -22.11
C GLY A 556 15.46 -41.02 -21.10
N LEU A 557 15.75 -40.29 -20.01
CA LEU A 557 16.66 -40.75 -18.96
C LEU A 557 15.89 -41.40 -17.79
N PRO A 558 16.43 -42.43 -17.14
CA PRO A 558 15.88 -42.95 -15.88
C PRO A 558 15.76 -41.84 -14.82
N ILE A 559 14.69 -41.87 -14.02
CA ILE A 559 14.42 -40.86 -12.96
C ILE A 559 15.60 -40.73 -11.99
N MET A 560 16.24 -41.85 -11.62
CA MET A 560 17.42 -41.83 -10.75
C MET A 560 18.60 -41.08 -11.37
N GLU A 561 18.79 -41.20 -12.69
CA GLU A 561 19.86 -40.51 -13.41
C GLU A 561 19.57 -39.01 -13.51
N GLN A 562 18.33 -38.64 -13.82
CA GLN A 562 17.85 -37.25 -13.78
C GLN A 562 18.12 -36.61 -12.41
N GLN A 563 17.77 -37.29 -11.32
CA GLN A 563 18.01 -36.84 -9.95
C GLN A 563 19.50 -36.73 -9.63
N LYS A 564 20.32 -37.67 -10.11
CA LYS A 564 21.77 -37.64 -9.91
C LYS A 564 22.41 -36.44 -10.61
N ILE A 565 22.02 -36.15 -11.85
CA ILE A 565 22.49 -34.99 -12.62
C ILE A 565 22.16 -33.70 -11.87
N LEU A 566 20.88 -33.53 -11.50
CA LEU A 566 20.43 -32.35 -10.78
C LEU A 566 21.11 -32.21 -9.40
N GLY A 567 21.22 -33.31 -8.65
CA GLY A 567 21.88 -33.32 -7.34
C GLY A 567 23.35 -32.94 -7.41
N ALA A 568 24.08 -33.41 -8.43
CA ALA A 568 25.48 -33.02 -8.64
C ALA A 568 25.62 -31.51 -8.96
N ALA A 569 24.73 -30.99 -9.82
CA ALA A 569 24.71 -29.57 -10.16
C ALA A 569 24.37 -28.69 -8.94
N LEU A 570 23.33 -29.05 -8.18
CA LEU A 570 22.94 -28.38 -6.94
C LEU A 570 24.07 -28.40 -5.90
N GLY A 571 24.75 -29.55 -5.73
CA GLY A 571 25.86 -29.68 -4.80
C GLY A 571 27.00 -28.69 -5.09
N SER A 572 27.35 -28.50 -6.36
CA SER A 572 28.37 -27.53 -6.78
C SER A 572 27.96 -26.08 -6.46
N VAL A 573 26.73 -25.70 -6.82
CA VAL A 573 26.20 -24.36 -6.54
C VAL A 573 26.11 -24.10 -5.03
N MET A 574 25.60 -25.07 -4.27
CA MET A 574 25.45 -24.99 -2.81
C MET A 574 26.79 -24.77 -2.10
N ALA A 575 27.86 -25.44 -2.54
CA ALA A 575 29.18 -25.26 -1.96
C ALA A 575 29.68 -23.80 -2.10
N LYS A 576 29.51 -23.21 -3.28
CA LYS A 576 29.89 -21.80 -3.53
C LYS A 576 29.00 -20.82 -2.78
N LEU A 577 27.69 -21.08 -2.76
CA LEU A 577 26.74 -20.22 -2.05
C LEU A 577 26.96 -20.24 -0.53
N ARG A 578 27.28 -21.40 0.06
CA ARG A 578 27.66 -21.50 1.48
C ARG A 578 28.89 -20.65 1.78
N ASN A 579 29.94 -20.73 0.95
CA ASN A 579 31.14 -19.93 1.13
C ASN A 579 30.85 -18.41 1.10
N LEU A 580 29.92 -17.96 0.27
CA LEU A 580 29.52 -16.55 0.18
C LEU A 580 28.64 -16.10 1.35
N LEU A 581 27.67 -16.94 1.77
CA LEU A 581 26.58 -16.51 2.65
C LEU A 581 26.73 -16.92 4.12
N SER A 582 27.48 -17.98 4.45
CA SER A 582 27.45 -18.58 5.79
C SER A 582 27.70 -17.57 6.91
N SER A 583 28.68 -16.68 6.77
CA SER A 583 28.98 -15.66 7.80
C SER A 583 27.78 -14.74 8.08
N ARG A 584 27.11 -14.25 7.02
CA ARG A 584 25.92 -13.40 7.14
C ARG A 584 24.73 -14.18 7.68
N VAL A 585 24.49 -15.39 7.17
CA VAL A 585 23.40 -16.26 7.63
C VAL A 585 23.50 -16.51 9.14
N MET A 586 24.71 -16.79 9.63
CA MET A 586 24.93 -17.05 11.05
C MET A 586 24.61 -15.85 11.94
N VAL A 587 24.83 -14.61 11.48
CA VAL A 587 24.41 -13.41 12.22
C VAL A 587 22.89 -13.36 12.38
N TYR A 588 22.14 -13.65 11.30
CA TYR A 588 20.67 -13.65 11.34
C TYR A 588 20.13 -14.77 12.24
N LEU A 589 20.61 -16.00 12.04
CA LEU A 589 20.14 -17.16 12.80
C LEU A 589 20.51 -17.08 14.27
N THR A 590 21.68 -16.55 14.61
CA THR A 590 22.09 -16.32 16.01
C THR A 590 21.19 -15.29 16.67
N SER A 591 20.88 -14.18 15.98
CA SER A 591 19.97 -13.16 16.49
C SER A 591 18.57 -13.73 16.74
N ILE A 592 18.01 -14.48 15.78
CA ILE A 592 16.69 -15.13 15.91
C ILE A 592 16.69 -16.19 17.02
N ALA A 593 17.70 -17.06 17.07
CA ALA A 593 17.81 -18.09 18.11
C ALA A 593 17.87 -17.45 19.50
N ARG A 594 18.68 -16.38 19.65
CA ARG A 594 18.77 -15.62 20.90
C ARG A 594 17.41 -15.06 21.31
N ARG A 595 16.67 -14.43 20.39
CA ARG A 595 15.33 -13.88 20.67
C ARG A 595 14.30 -14.97 21.02
N LEU A 596 14.34 -16.13 20.36
CA LEU A 596 13.44 -17.26 20.66
C LEU A 596 13.74 -17.92 22.01
N LEU A 597 15.00 -17.94 22.43
CA LEU A 597 15.44 -18.54 23.69
C LEU A 597 15.35 -17.59 24.88
N ASP A 598 15.17 -16.30 24.63
CA ASP A 598 14.99 -15.28 25.66
C ASP A 598 13.73 -15.57 26.50
N PRO A 599 13.86 -15.76 27.82
CA PRO A 599 12.72 -15.94 28.72
C PRO A 599 11.76 -14.76 28.73
N GLU A 600 12.24 -13.53 28.50
CA GLU A 600 11.41 -12.32 28.46
C GLU A 600 10.52 -12.26 27.22
N ASN A 601 10.91 -12.96 26.13
CA ASN A 601 10.11 -13.03 24.92
C ASN A 601 9.04 -14.12 25.03
N ILE A 602 7.79 -13.74 25.26
CA ILE A 602 6.67 -14.67 25.31
C ILE A 602 6.46 -15.31 23.93
N LEU A 603 6.53 -16.65 23.84
CA LEU A 603 6.24 -17.38 22.60
C LEU A 603 4.76 -17.78 22.48
N THR A 604 4.10 -18.00 23.61
CA THR A 604 2.69 -18.37 23.64
C THR A 604 1.83 -17.24 23.13
N TRP A 605 0.93 -17.56 22.20
CA TRP A 605 0.05 -16.56 21.58
C TRP A 605 -1.07 -16.15 22.53
N SER A 606 -1.41 -14.86 22.47
CA SER A 606 -2.60 -14.30 23.09
C SER A 606 -3.11 -13.13 22.25
N ALA A 607 -4.40 -13.14 21.91
CA ALA A 607 -5.02 -12.05 21.14
C ALA A 607 -4.81 -10.65 21.76
N THR A 608 -4.59 -10.57 23.08
CA THR A 608 -4.59 -9.31 23.84
C THR A 608 -3.21 -8.91 24.36
N SER A 609 -2.39 -9.87 24.79
CA SER A 609 -1.08 -9.59 25.41
C SER A 609 0.10 -9.91 24.49
N ASN A 610 -0.01 -10.92 23.62
CA ASN A 610 1.07 -11.35 22.73
C ASN A 610 0.50 -11.89 21.41
N ASN A 611 -0.08 -10.98 20.63
CA ASN A 611 -0.62 -11.35 19.32
C ASN A 611 0.54 -11.61 18.34
N CYS A 612 0.21 -12.09 17.14
CA CYS A 612 1.21 -12.43 16.13
C CYS A 612 2.09 -11.25 15.72
N GLN A 613 1.57 -10.02 15.73
CA GLN A 613 2.33 -8.82 15.40
C GLN A 613 3.41 -8.53 16.45
N ASN A 614 3.02 -8.55 17.74
CA ASN A 614 3.96 -8.34 18.86
C ASN A 614 5.06 -9.39 18.84
N PHE A 615 4.69 -10.65 18.62
CA PHE A 615 5.64 -11.76 18.47
C PHE A 615 6.62 -11.54 17.30
N CYS A 616 6.12 -11.17 16.12
CA CYS A 616 7.01 -10.89 14.98
C CYS A 616 7.94 -9.70 15.25
N ASN A 617 7.45 -8.67 15.95
CA ASN A 617 8.25 -7.51 16.34
C ASN A 617 9.35 -7.89 17.34
N SER A 618 9.06 -8.74 18.33
CA SER A 618 10.04 -9.13 19.37
C SER A 618 11.19 -9.98 18.82
N LEU A 619 10.99 -10.67 17.71
CA LEU A 619 12.02 -11.46 17.04
C LEU A 619 12.98 -10.63 16.19
N ILE A 620 12.59 -9.42 15.77
CA ILE A 620 13.46 -8.56 14.96
C ILE A 620 14.36 -7.75 15.89
N ASP A 621 15.66 -7.93 15.72
CA ASP A 621 16.67 -7.25 16.51
C ASP A 621 16.89 -5.82 16.00
N THR A 622 16.30 -4.84 16.68
CA THR A 622 16.36 -3.43 16.24
C THR A 622 17.79 -2.90 16.23
N ASP A 623 18.65 -3.33 17.15
CA ASP A 623 20.03 -2.83 17.22
C ASP A 623 20.84 -3.25 15.99
N LEU A 624 20.49 -4.39 15.40
CA LEU A 624 21.13 -4.93 14.21
C LEU A 624 20.49 -4.39 12.91
N PHE A 625 19.16 -4.27 12.90
CA PHE A 625 18.38 -4.11 11.69
C PHE A 625 17.68 -2.77 11.54
N GLU A 626 17.69 -1.87 12.53
CA GLU A 626 17.04 -0.55 12.42
C GLU A 626 17.70 0.42 11.41
N PRO A 627 19.04 0.49 11.26
CA PRO A 627 19.69 1.40 10.33
C PRO A 627 19.21 1.23 8.88
N LEU A 628 18.89 2.32 8.20
CA LEU A 628 18.31 2.29 6.85
C LEU A 628 19.19 1.53 5.86
N THR A 629 20.50 1.73 5.90
CA THR A 629 21.49 0.98 5.11
C THR A 629 22.57 0.45 6.03
N ASN A 630 23.04 -0.78 5.78
CA ASN A 630 24.22 -1.34 6.45
C ASN A 630 25.48 -0.99 5.64
N GLY A 631 25.68 0.32 5.42
CA GLY A 631 26.76 0.84 4.57
C GLY A 631 28.14 0.68 5.21
N ARG A 632 29.21 0.88 4.40
CA ARG A 632 30.62 0.68 4.79
C ARG A 632 31.09 1.47 6.02
N HIS A 633 30.35 2.49 6.47
CA HIS A 633 30.71 3.31 7.64
C HIS A 633 30.23 2.74 8.98
N MET A 634 29.42 1.67 8.98
CA MET A 634 28.90 1.00 10.18
C MET A 634 29.73 -0.24 10.59
N GLN A 635 30.97 -0.34 10.10
CA GLN A 635 31.83 -1.50 10.31
C GLN A 635 32.19 -1.71 11.79
N THR A 636 31.90 -2.90 12.30
CA THR A 636 32.68 -3.51 13.38
C THR A 636 33.55 -4.61 12.77
N ILE A 637 34.73 -4.87 13.35
CA ILE A 637 35.70 -5.85 12.82
C ILE A 637 35.10 -7.28 12.74
N GLU A 638 34.07 -7.56 13.54
CA GLU A 638 33.51 -8.90 13.73
C GLU A 638 32.32 -9.23 12.81
N THR A 639 31.68 -8.24 12.17
CA THR A 639 30.46 -8.45 11.37
C THR A 639 30.68 -8.32 9.86
N PRO A 640 30.20 -9.25 9.02
CA PRO A 640 30.28 -9.14 7.56
C PRO A 640 29.49 -7.92 7.07
N SER A 641 30.12 -7.13 6.18
CA SER A 641 29.56 -5.87 5.66
C SER A 641 29.47 -5.90 4.13
N PRO A 642 28.41 -5.37 3.51
CA PRO A 642 27.13 -5.02 4.15
C PRO A 642 26.40 -6.28 4.62
N LEU A 643 25.72 -6.20 5.77
CA LEU A 643 24.89 -7.30 6.29
C LEU A 643 23.55 -7.43 5.55
N TYR A 644 23.00 -6.29 5.14
CA TYR A 644 21.78 -6.14 4.33
C TYR A 644 21.89 -4.88 3.48
N LEU A 645 21.05 -4.80 2.45
CA LEU A 645 21.02 -3.67 1.54
C LEU A 645 20.25 -2.48 2.11
N MET A 646 18.99 -2.72 2.51
CA MET A 646 18.09 -1.68 3.00
C MET A 646 17.13 -2.22 4.08
N SER A 647 16.82 -1.38 5.07
CA SER A 647 15.91 -1.72 6.18
C SER A 647 14.69 -0.81 6.29
N PHE A 648 13.55 -1.45 6.48
CA PHE A 648 12.25 -0.87 6.80
C PHE A 648 11.78 -1.21 8.22
N VAL A 649 12.65 -1.74 9.08
CA VAL A 649 12.33 -2.04 10.49
C VAL A 649 12.05 -0.77 11.28
N CYS A 650 10.79 -0.51 11.61
CA CYS A 650 10.40 0.63 12.45
C CYS A 650 10.14 0.18 13.89
N PRO A 651 10.53 0.98 14.90
CA PRO A 651 10.22 0.69 16.29
C PRO A 651 8.71 0.86 16.56
N PRO A 652 8.15 0.16 17.58
CA PRO A 652 6.70 0.12 17.82
C PRO A 652 6.08 1.48 18.16
N GLU A 653 6.84 2.39 18.75
CA GLU A 653 6.37 3.70 19.22
C GLU A 653 5.97 4.65 18.07
N GLY A 654 6.29 4.30 16.82
CA GLY A 654 6.13 5.17 15.67
C GLY A 654 4.74 5.24 15.05
N TYR A 655 3.75 4.43 15.44
CA TYR A 655 2.41 4.43 14.83
C TYR A 655 1.57 5.67 15.15
N LEU A 656 2.15 6.66 15.83
CA LEU A 656 1.52 7.92 16.19
C LEU A 656 1.15 8.71 14.93
N ASN A 657 -0.05 9.30 14.95
CA ASN A 657 -0.70 10.00 13.84
C ASN A 657 0.24 11.06 13.19
N ASN A 658 0.78 10.77 12.01
CA ASN A 658 1.54 11.75 11.23
C ASN A 658 0.58 12.79 10.65
N LYS A 659 0.46 13.93 11.33
CA LYS A 659 -0.25 15.10 10.78
C LYS A 659 0.50 15.61 9.55
N ILE A 660 -0.15 15.54 8.40
CA ILE A 660 0.38 16.06 7.14
C ILE A 660 0.05 17.56 7.05
N ILE A 661 1.07 18.41 7.16
CA ILE A 661 0.94 19.88 7.21
C ILE A 661 1.32 20.49 5.85
N SER A 662 2.32 19.93 5.18
CA SER A 662 2.91 20.44 3.94
C SER A 662 3.23 19.33 2.95
N LYS A 663 3.46 19.69 1.69
CA LYS A 663 3.92 18.79 0.62
C LYS A 663 5.28 18.14 0.91
N PHE A 664 6.02 18.64 1.89
CA PHE A 664 7.31 18.09 2.32
C PHE A 664 7.17 17.04 3.42
N ASP A 665 5.97 16.89 4.00
CA ASP A 665 5.70 15.80 4.92
C ASP A 665 5.55 14.48 4.19
N VAL A 666 5.73 13.39 4.92
CA VAL A 666 5.73 12.04 4.36
C VAL A 666 4.31 11.46 4.48
N PRO A 667 3.61 11.22 3.37
CA PRO A 667 2.31 10.59 3.42
C PRO A 667 2.42 9.11 3.79
N ILE A 668 1.31 8.56 4.27
CA ILE A 668 1.16 7.14 4.61
C ILE A 668 1.33 6.29 3.33
N GLY A 669 2.09 5.20 3.44
CA GLY A 669 2.28 4.25 2.33
C GLY A 669 1.04 3.40 2.04
N LEU A 670 1.00 2.71 0.90
CA LEU A 670 -0.16 1.91 0.46
C LEU A 670 -0.44 0.73 1.41
N THR A 671 0.61 0.08 1.90
CA THR A 671 0.52 -1.03 2.84
C THR A 671 0.07 -0.53 4.20
N GLU A 672 0.57 0.62 4.66
CA GLU A 672 0.10 1.23 5.91
C GLU A 672 -1.38 1.64 5.82
N GLU A 673 -1.80 2.23 4.70
CA GLU A 673 -3.20 2.51 4.39
C GLU A 673 -4.08 1.26 4.46
N TYR A 674 -3.59 0.12 3.95
CA TYR A 674 -4.27 -1.16 4.02
C TYR A 674 -4.38 -1.68 5.45
N LEU A 675 -3.30 -1.63 6.24
CA LEU A 675 -3.28 -2.10 7.63
C LEU A 675 -4.12 -1.22 8.57
N LEU A 676 -4.20 0.09 8.30
CA LEU A 676 -5.08 1.00 9.03
C LEU A 676 -6.54 0.53 9.02
N ARG A 677 -6.98 -0.19 7.98
CA ARG A 677 -8.33 -0.76 7.89
C ARG A 677 -8.65 -1.73 9.02
N PHE A 678 -7.65 -2.46 9.51
CA PHE A 678 -7.84 -3.42 10.60
C PHE A 678 -8.15 -2.71 11.92
N HIS A 679 -7.69 -1.47 12.13
CA HIS A 679 -8.00 -0.69 13.34
C HIS A 679 -9.49 -0.45 13.55
N TYR A 680 -10.28 -0.41 12.47
CA TYR A 680 -11.73 -0.22 12.51
C TYR A 680 -12.51 -1.44 11.99
N GLY A 681 -11.96 -2.63 12.20
CA GLY A 681 -12.61 -3.92 11.96
C GLY A 681 -12.76 -4.32 10.49
N ARG A 682 -12.20 -3.53 9.55
CA ARG A 682 -12.25 -3.83 8.12
C ARG A 682 -11.15 -4.81 7.72
N HIS A 683 -11.37 -6.09 8.01
CA HIS A 683 -10.53 -7.17 7.50
C HIS A 683 -11.03 -7.60 6.11
N ASP A 684 -10.73 -6.80 5.08
CA ASP A 684 -11.14 -7.05 3.68
C ASP A 684 -10.78 -8.49 3.26
N GLU A 685 -11.64 -9.16 2.49
CA GLU A 685 -11.35 -10.52 1.99
C GLU A 685 -10.22 -10.50 0.95
N ALA A 686 -10.07 -9.39 0.24
CA ALA A 686 -9.02 -9.19 -0.75
C ALA A 686 -7.64 -9.03 -0.10
N ASP A 687 -6.62 -9.47 -0.83
CA ASP A 687 -5.24 -9.10 -0.53
C ASP A 687 -4.95 -7.64 -0.96
N LEU A 688 -3.77 -7.13 -0.63
CA LEU A 688 -3.35 -5.76 -0.89
C LEU A 688 -3.46 -5.37 -2.38
N ILE A 689 -3.02 -6.25 -3.29
CA ILE A 689 -3.03 -5.94 -4.74
C ILE A 689 -4.47 -5.86 -5.24
N ASP A 690 -5.31 -6.85 -4.90
CA ASP A 690 -6.73 -6.83 -5.30
C ASP A 690 -7.46 -5.62 -4.72
N THR A 691 -7.14 -5.25 -3.48
CA THR A 691 -7.70 -4.08 -2.81
C THR A 691 -7.37 -2.78 -3.53
N LEU A 692 -6.14 -2.66 -4.04
CA LEU A 692 -5.74 -1.50 -4.84
C LEU A 692 -6.39 -1.53 -6.23
N GLN A 693 -6.61 -2.71 -6.82
CA GLN A 693 -7.37 -2.86 -8.07
C GLN A 693 -8.84 -2.42 -7.92
N GLU A 694 -9.45 -2.55 -6.72
CA GLU A 694 -10.82 -2.06 -6.48
C GLU A 694 -10.97 -0.55 -6.78
N TYR A 695 -9.90 0.25 -6.68
CA TYR A 695 -9.91 1.66 -7.09
C TYR A 695 -10.33 1.81 -8.56
N TRP A 696 -9.73 1.01 -9.45
CA TRP A 696 -9.90 1.13 -10.90
C TRP A 696 -11.19 0.43 -11.36
N TYR A 697 -11.42 -0.77 -10.87
CA TYR A 697 -12.51 -1.63 -11.35
C TYR A 697 -13.86 -1.34 -10.66
N ASP A 698 -13.87 -1.14 -9.33
CA ASP A 698 -15.11 -0.98 -8.56
C ASP A 698 -15.48 0.47 -8.32
N TRP A 699 -14.60 1.25 -7.69
CA TRP A 699 -14.87 2.63 -7.32
C TRP A 699 -14.88 3.57 -8.54
N GLY A 700 -13.81 3.54 -9.34
CA GLY A 700 -13.64 4.38 -10.53
C GLY A 700 -14.47 3.90 -11.73
N ALA A 701 -14.96 2.65 -11.69
CA ALA A 701 -15.76 2.01 -12.73
C ALA A 701 -15.13 2.10 -14.13
N PHE A 702 -13.82 1.96 -14.25
CA PHE A 702 -13.13 2.04 -15.54
C PHE A 702 -13.22 0.76 -16.36
N ASP A 703 -13.57 -0.38 -15.73
CA ASP A 703 -13.55 -1.75 -16.26
C ASP A 703 -12.14 -2.33 -16.52
N SER A 704 -11.10 -1.50 -16.56
CA SER A 704 -9.70 -1.91 -16.45
C SER A 704 -8.81 -0.76 -15.96
N THR A 705 -7.53 -1.03 -15.72
CA THR A 705 -6.55 0.03 -15.38
C THR A 705 -6.31 0.96 -16.57
N LEU A 706 -5.72 2.13 -16.30
CA LEU A 706 -5.53 3.18 -17.31
C LEU A 706 -4.15 3.14 -17.97
N TYR A 707 -3.10 2.77 -17.23
CA TYR A 707 -1.72 2.89 -17.69
C TYR A 707 -0.90 1.59 -17.52
N ASN A 708 0.18 1.47 -18.30
CA ASN A 708 0.93 0.22 -18.56
C ASN A 708 1.32 -0.61 -17.32
N TYR A 709 1.69 0.02 -16.21
CA TYR A 709 2.19 -0.70 -15.03
C TYR A 709 1.13 -0.98 -13.98
N GLN A 710 -0.09 -0.46 -14.13
CA GLN A 710 -1.12 -0.48 -13.10
C GLN A 710 -1.74 -1.87 -12.87
N ASP A 711 -1.65 -2.79 -13.83
CA ASP A 711 -2.10 -4.17 -13.64
C ASP A 711 -1.30 -4.89 -12.52
N LEU A 712 -0.01 -4.57 -12.40
CA LEU A 712 0.89 -5.13 -11.40
C LEU A 712 1.07 -4.18 -10.21
N PHE A 713 1.22 -2.89 -10.49
CA PHE A 713 1.46 -1.84 -9.50
C PHE A 713 0.31 -0.82 -9.52
N PRO A 714 -0.86 -1.16 -8.92
CA PRO A 714 -2.16 -0.49 -9.12
C PRO A 714 -2.32 0.88 -8.45
N TRP A 715 -1.35 1.77 -8.62
CA TRP A 715 -1.42 3.16 -8.19
C TRP A 715 -1.13 4.13 -9.35
N ASP A 716 -1.46 5.39 -9.16
CA ASP A 716 -0.98 6.47 -10.02
C ASP A 716 0.25 7.12 -9.36
N CYS A 717 1.38 7.11 -10.07
CA CYS A 717 2.66 7.64 -9.60
C CYS A 717 2.87 9.14 -9.88
N THR A 718 1.83 9.86 -10.31
CA THR A 718 1.85 11.31 -10.48
C THR A 718 1.97 11.99 -9.12
N GLU A 719 2.99 12.82 -8.95
CA GLU A 719 3.25 13.51 -7.70
C GLU A 719 2.46 14.83 -7.60
N ALA A 720 1.85 15.05 -6.45
CA ALA A 720 1.06 16.25 -6.19
C ALA A 720 1.97 17.47 -5.90
N TYR A 721 1.34 18.65 -5.90
CA TYR A 721 1.92 19.87 -5.36
C TYR A 721 3.18 20.42 -6.07
N ARG A 722 3.26 20.26 -7.40
CA ARG A 722 4.36 20.72 -8.29
C ARG A 722 5.75 20.19 -7.91
N ARG A 723 5.84 19.02 -7.28
CA ARG A 723 7.13 18.40 -6.92
C ARG A 723 7.84 17.81 -8.13
N TYR A 724 7.11 17.07 -8.98
CA TYR A 724 7.68 16.36 -10.12
C TYR A 724 6.78 16.48 -11.35
N PRO A 725 7.34 16.76 -12.55
CA PRO A 725 6.54 17.06 -13.74
C PRO A 725 5.99 15.81 -14.45
N THR A 726 6.66 14.65 -14.35
CA THR A 726 6.23 13.43 -15.05
C THR A 726 4.98 12.85 -14.40
N LYS A 727 4.00 12.52 -15.24
CA LYS A 727 2.72 11.92 -14.85
C LYS A 727 2.75 10.42 -15.07
N CYS A 728 1.86 9.69 -14.39
CA CYS A 728 1.59 8.31 -14.69
C CYS A 728 1.00 8.19 -16.11
N GLY A 729 1.44 7.20 -16.87
CA GLY A 729 1.23 7.10 -18.32
C GLY A 729 2.47 7.50 -19.12
N ASP A 730 3.16 8.57 -18.70
CA ASP A 730 4.44 9.02 -19.29
C ASP A 730 5.67 8.54 -18.51
N CYS A 731 5.46 7.90 -17.36
CA CYS A 731 6.53 7.34 -16.52
C CYS A 731 7.08 6.02 -17.09
N ASN A 732 8.37 5.75 -16.83
CA ASN A 732 8.95 4.41 -16.97
C ASN A 732 8.72 3.58 -15.71
N LEU A 733 9.06 2.29 -15.75
CA LEU A 733 8.87 1.38 -14.61
C LEU A 733 9.62 1.87 -13.36
N SER A 734 10.81 2.46 -13.56
CA SER A 734 11.64 2.98 -12.48
C SER A 734 10.95 4.08 -11.67
N LYS A 735 10.43 5.13 -12.32
CA LYS A 735 9.68 6.19 -11.64
C LYS A 735 8.43 5.64 -10.95
N HIS A 736 7.78 4.65 -11.55
CA HIS A 736 6.55 4.05 -11.01
C HIS A 736 6.78 3.33 -9.68
N VAL A 737 7.83 2.52 -9.58
CA VAL A 737 8.13 1.72 -8.37
C VAL A 737 8.86 2.52 -7.29
N TRP A 738 9.67 3.51 -7.67
CA TRP A 738 10.29 4.42 -6.69
C TRP A 738 9.33 5.45 -6.10
N ALA A 739 8.10 5.55 -6.61
CA ALA A 739 7.05 6.34 -5.97
C ALA A 739 6.69 5.83 -4.57
N PHE A 740 6.81 4.51 -4.34
CA PHE A 740 6.52 3.82 -3.07
C PHE A 740 7.50 2.66 -2.87
N PRO A 741 8.75 2.90 -2.44
CA PRO A 741 9.79 1.86 -2.44
C PRO A 741 9.48 0.71 -1.48
N PHE A 742 9.04 1.00 -0.25
CA PHE A 742 8.61 -0.01 0.72
C PHE A 742 7.44 -0.85 0.20
N ASP A 743 6.40 -0.19 -0.32
CA ASP A 743 5.22 -0.88 -0.87
C ASP A 743 5.57 -1.69 -2.12
N SER A 744 6.48 -1.20 -2.96
CA SER A 744 6.86 -1.89 -4.19
C SER A 744 7.58 -3.21 -3.91
N TRP A 745 8.56 -3.22 -2.99
CA TRP A 745 9.18 -4.50 -2.56
C TRP A 745 8.17 -5.46 -1.92
N SER A 746 7.26 -4.92 -1.11
CA SER A 746 6.20 -5.68 -0.45
C SER A 746 5.23 -6.32 -1.46
N ILE A 747 4.81 -5.57 -2.47
CA ILE A 747 3.92 -6.00 -3.56
C ILE A 747 4.61 -6.97 -4.51
N ILE A 748 5.89 -6.75 -4.83
CA ILE A 748 6.72 -7.72 -5.58
C ILE A 748 6.73 -9.06 -4.86
N GLY A 749 6.98 -9.06 -3.54
CA GLY A 749 6.91 -10.27 -2.73
C GLY A 749 5.56 -10.98 -2.87
N LEU A 750 4.45 -10.24 -2.78
CA LEU A 750 3.10 -10.80 -2.94
C LEU A 750 2.84 -11.35 -4.36
N HIS A 751 3.32 -10.68 -5.41
CA HIS A 751 3.25 -11.21 -6.77
C HIS A 751 3.95 -12.55 -6.92
N LEU A 752 5.09 -12.73 -6.27
CA LEU A 752 5.87 -13.96 -6.31
C LEU A 752 5.23 -15.12 -5.52
N TYR A 753 4.13 -14.90 -4.80
CA TYR A 753 3.31 -15.97 -4.19
C TYR A 753 1.99 -16.22 -4.92
N ARG A 754 1.68 -15.43 -5.94
CA ARG A 754 0.52 -15.63 -6.81
C ARG A 754 0.92 -16.50 -8.00
N ASP A 755 0.07 -17.44 -8.37
CA ASP A 755 0.17 -18.13 -9.66
C ASP A 755 -0.69 -17.45 -10.73
N LYS A 756 -0.65 -17.97 -11.96
CA LYS A 756 -1.37 -17.41 -13.12
C LYS A 756 -2.88 -17.32 -12.90
N HIS A 757 -3.45 -18.24 -12.10
CA HIS A 757 -4.89 -18.32 -11.87
C HIS A 757 -5.40 -17.27 -10.87
N MET A 758 -4.49 -16.65 -10.11
CA MET A 758 -4.82 -15.59 -9.17
C MET A 758 -4.86 -14.19 -9.81
N TYR A 759 -4.85 -14.10 -11.14
CA TYR A 759 -5.02 -12.86 -11.92
C TYR A 759 -6.24 -12.95 -12.82
N GLN A 760 -6.86 -11.81 -13.07
CA GLN A 760 -7.90 -11.73 -14.09
C GLN A 760 -7.29 -11.90 -15.50
N PRO A 761 -7.84 -12.75 -16.37
CA PRO A 761 -7.38 -12.86 -17.76
C PRO A 761 -7.51 -11.53 -18.51
N LYS A 762 -6.49 -11.20 -19.32
CA LYS A 762 -6.52 -10.01 -20.20
C LYS A 762 -7.42 -10.30 -21.40
N GLN A 763 -8.42 -9.43 -21.63
CA GLN A 763 -9.46 -9.64 -22.67
C GLN A 763 -8.94 -9.50 -24.11
N ASP A 764 -7.86 -8.74 -24.33
CA ASP A 764 -7.30 -8.40 -25.65
C ASP A 764 -5.94 -9.05 -25.95
N ALA A 765 -5.60 -10.17 -25.30
CA ALA A 765 -4.40 -10.90 -25.68
C ALA A 765 -4.63 -11.60 -27.02
N ASP A 766 -4.28 -10.92 -28.11
CA ASP A 766 -4.19 -11.51 -29.45
C ASP A 766 -3.41 -12.83 -29.32
N ALA A 767 -4.09 -13.97 -29.48
CA ALA A 767 -3.56 -15.30 -29.17
C ALA A 767 -2.33 -15.70 -30.00
N LYS A 768 -1.91 -14.83 -30.93
CA LYS A 768 -0.76 -14.99 -31.81
C LYS A 768 0.53 -14.30 -31.31
N THR A 769 0.51 -13.55 -30.21
CA THR A 769 1.69 -12.77 -29.79
C THR A 769 1.91 -12.77 -28.27
N THR A 770 3.03 -13.37 -27.86
CA THR A 770 3.71 -13.24 -26.55
C THR A 770 2.96 -13.80 -25.33
N ASN A 771 3.54 -14.79 -24.65
CA ASN A 771 3.03 -15.34 -23.38
C ASN A 771 2.87 -14.20 -22.33
N PRO A 772 1.63 -13.73 -22.02
CA PRO A 772 1.43 -12.55 -21.16
C PRO A 772 1.88 -12.79 -19.72
N TRP A 773 1.79 -14.04 -19.28
CA TRP A 773 2.21 -14.45 -17.95
C TRP A 773 3.72 -14.29 -17.74
N LEU A 774 4.54 -14.77 -18.69
CA LEU A 774 5.99 -14.60 -18.58
C LEU A 774 6.38 -13.12 -18.62
N ARG A 775 5.72 -12.34 -19.48
CA ARG A 775 5.96 -10.88 -19.56
C ARG A 775 5.70 -10.21 -18.22
N ASP A 776 4.55 -10.47 -17.60
CA ASP A 776 4.19 -9.90 -16.30
C ASP A 776 5.18 -10.35 -15.20
N ARG A 777 5.63 -11.61 -15.23
CA ARG A 777 6.63 -12.14 -14.29
C ARG A 777 7.99 -11.47 -14.45
N LEU A 778 8.47 -11.31 -15.69
CA LEU A 778 9.71 -10.58 -15.95
C LEU A 778 9.58 -9.11 -15.54
N THR A 779 8.45 -8.44 -15.78
CA THR A 779 8.22 -7.06 -15.31
C THR A 779 8.32 -6.93 -13.78
N VAL A 780 7.74 -7.87 -13.01
CA VAL A 780 7.86 -7.89 -11.53
C VAL A 780 9.32 -8.05 -11.10
N LEU A 781 10.07 -8.95 -11.74
CA LEU A 781 11.49 -9.16 -11.42
C LEU A 781 12.34 -7.95 -11.82
N THR A 782 12.05 -7.33 -12.97
CA THR A 782 12.74 -6.12 -13.45
C THR A 782 12.52 -4.97 -12.48
N ALA A 783 11.28 -4.79 -11.98
CA ALA A 783 10.99 -3.82 -10.93
C ALA A 783 11.84 -4.04 -9.67
N SER A 784 11.97 -5.30 -9.23
CA SER A 784 12.82 -5.67 -8.08
C SER A 784 14.29 -5.32 -8.33
N SER A 785 14.81 -5.61 -9.53
CA SER A 785 16.17 -5.27 -9.94
C SER A 785 16.41 -3.75 -9.96
N ILE A 786 15.47 -2.97 -10.49
CA ILE A 786 15.54 -1.49 -10.51
C ILE A 786 15.60 -0.93 -9.08
N LEU A 787 14.78 -1.44 -8.17
CA LEU A 787 14.80 -1.04 -6.75
C LEU A 787 16.14 -1.39 -6.10
N ALA A 788 16.63 -2.62 -6.29
CA ALA A 788 17.91 -3.02 -5.72
C ALA A 788 19.08 -2.21 -6.26
N ARG A 789 19.11 -1.89 -7.56
CA ARG A 789 20.18 -1.06 -8.16
C ARG A 789 20.25 0.33 -7.52
N ALA A 790 19.14 1.05 -7.42
CA ALA A 790 19.18 2.37 -6.78
C ALA A 790 19.46 2.30 -5.27
N ALA A 791 18.94 1.29 -4.56
CA ALA A 791 19.29 1.07 -3.16
C ALA A 791 20.77 0.73 -2.95
N THR A 792 21.39 -0.03 -3.88
CA THR A 792 22.82 -0.32 -3.87
C THR A 792 23.63 0.95 -4.09
N ALA A 793 23.21 1.82 -5.01
CA ALA A 793 23.85 3.11 -5.22
C ALA A 793 23.77 4.00 -3.97
N MET A 794 22.62 4.03 -3.29
CA MET A 794 22.44 4.71 -2.01
C MET A 794 23.38 4.15 -0.92
N ALA A 795 23.42 2.83 -0.76
CA ALA A 795 24.29 2.17 0.23
C ALA A 795 25.79 2.37 -0.04
N LYS A 796 26.17 2.57 -1.31
CA LYS A 796 27.54 2.87 -1.72
C LYS A 796 27.92 4.35 -1.54
N SER A 797 26.96 5.26 -1.44
CA SER A 797 27.20 6.69 -1.22
C SER A 797 27.55 7.00 0.24
N PRO A 798 28.78 7.44 0.55
CA PRO A 798 29.15 7.86 1.89
C PRO A 798 28.29 9.01 2.43
N THR A 799 27.94 9.98 1.57
CA THR A 799 27.17 11.15 2.01
C THR A 799 25.74 10.76 2.35
N PHE A 800 25.11 9.89 1.56
CA PHE A 800 23.78 9.36 1.87
C PHE A 800 23.75 8.58 3.18
N CYS A 801 24.72 7.68 3.39
CA CYS A 801 24.79 6.87 4.61
C CYS A 801 24.92 7.75 5.87
N LYS A 802 25.71 8.82 5.79
CA LYS A 802 25.83 9.80 6.89
C LYS A 802 24.55 10.61 7.09
N ALA A 803 23.94 11.09 6.01
CA ALA A 803 22.73 11.91 6.06
C ALA A 803 21.48 11.17 6.59
N THR A 804 21.52 9.84 6.64
CA THR A 804 20.43 8.98 7.12
C THR A 804 20.68 8.39 8.51
N ALA A 805 21.85 8.66 9.12
CA ALA A 805 22.23 8.10 10.42
C ALA A 805 21.29 8.50 11.58
N TRP A 806 20.66 9.66 11.46
CA TRP A 806 19.68 10.16 12.43
C TRP A 806 18.46 9.23 12.60
N LEU A 807 18.10 8.43 11.60
CA LEU A 807 16.91 7.56 11.63
C LEU A 807 16.98 6.46 12.70
N HIS A 808 18.17 6.07 13.11
CA HIS A 808 18.39 4.97 14.05
C HIS A 808 19.10 5.42 15.34
N SER A 809 19.14 6.72 15.60
CA SER A 809 19.65 7.28 16.86
C SER A 809 18.48 7.68 17.77
N LYS A 810 18.07 6.80 18.70
CA LYS A 810 16.91 7.09 19.58
C LYS A 810 17.09 8.34 20.43
N ASP A 811 18.32 8.58 20.88
CA ASP A 811 18.65 9.64 21.85
C ASP A 811 19.21 10.93 21.23
N LYS A 812 19.29 11.01 19.88
CA LYS A 812 19.93 12.13 19.18
C LYS A 812 19.12 12.59 17.95
N GLY A 813 19.40 13.82 17.50
CA GLY A 813 18.79 14.38 16.30
C GLY A 813 17.26 14.48 16.34
N LEU A 814 16.63 14.43 15.17
CA LEU A 814 15.19 14.61 14.99
C LEU A 814 14.34 13.53 15.69
N ARG A 815 14.88 12.31 15.82
CA ARG A 815 14.14 11.16 16.36
C ARG A 815 13.89 11.21 17.86
N ARG A 816 14.74 11.94 18.59
CA ARG A 816 14.54 12.22 20.02
C ARG A 816 13.30 13.07 20.27
N ILE A 817 13.02 13.97 19.32
CA ILE A 817 11.92 14.94 19.40
C ILE A 817 10.62 14.28 18.96
N ASP A 818 10.65 13.59 17.83
CA ASP A 818 9.50 12.91 17.25
C ASP A 818 9.86 11.46 16.88
N PRO A 819 9.49 10.50 17.74
CA PRO A 819 9.72 9.08 17.47
C PRO A 819 9.00 8.53 16.22
N SER A 820 7.93 9.17 15.75
CA SER A 820 7.20 8.72 14.55
C SER A 820 8.03 8.85 13.28
N LEU A 821 9.05 9.72 13.29
CA LEU A 821 9.94 9.96 12.16
C LEU A 821 10.74 8.72 11.75
N ALA A 822 10.83 7.68 12.57
CA ALA A 822 11.39 6.40 12.15
C ALA A 822 10.63 5.77 10.97
N ARG A 823 9.34 6.11 10.80
CA ARG A 823 8.47 5.59 9.73
C ARG A 823 8.60 6.33 8.40
N VAL A 824 9.36 7.42 8.30
CA VAL A 824 9.54 8.12 7.01
C VAL A 824 10.11 7.22 5.92
N LYS A 825 10.82 6.16 6.30
CA LYS A 825 11.31 5.12 5.38
C LYS A 825 10.23 4.24 4.75
N LEU A 826 9.02 4.22 5.31
CA LEU A 826 7.87 3.47 4.78
C LEU A 826 7.02 4.32 3.83
N GLY A 827 7.25 5.64 3.80
CA GLY A 827 6.44 6.57 3.03
C GLY A 827 6.68 6.50 1.52
N GLY A 828 5.79 7.19 0.80
CA GLY A 828 5.91 7.39 -0.64
C GLY A 828 5.62 8.82 -1.04
N ILE A 829 5.25 9.03 -2.30
CA ILE A 829 4.91 10.35 -2.81
C ILE A 829 3.53 10.81 -2.34
N HIS A 830 3.32 12.14 -2.30
CA HIS A 830 1.97 12.68 -2.29
C HIS A 830 1.32 12.37 -3.63
N ARG A 831 0.38 11.43 -3.68
CA ARG A 831 -0.31 11.08 -4.93
C ARG A 831 -1.18 12.23 -5.40
N ALA A 832 -1.10 12.56 -6.68
CA ALA A 832 -2.07 13.41 -7.33
C ALA A 832 -3.38 12.66 -7.62
N GLN A 833 -3.37 11.32 -7.56
CA GLN A 833 -4.54 10.44 -7.66
C GLN A 833 -5.70 10.99 -6.80
N PRO A 834 -6.90 11.16 -7.38
CA PRO A 834 -8.12 11.39 -6.61
C PRO A 834 -8.29 10.33 -5.54
N PHE A 835 -8.78 10.71 -4.36
CA PHE A 835 -8.94 9.75 -3.29
C PHE A 835 -10.19 8.89 -3.52
N SER A 836 -10.08 7.57 -3.30
CA SER A 836 -11.24 6.66 -3.26
C SER A 836 -11.80 6.59 -1.85
N HIS A 837 -11.90 5.42 -1.24
CA HIS A 837 -12.41 5.17 0.11
C HIS A 837 -11.64 5.87 1.26
N TYR A 838 -10.78 6.85 0.94
CA TYR A 838 -10.01 7.71 1.83
C TYR A 838 -10.46 9.17 1.69
N PHE A 839 -10.50 9.84 2.84
CA PHE A 839 -11.23 11.07 3.08
C PHE A 839 -10.47 12.29 2.56
N GLU A 840 -10.94 12.88 1.47
CA GLU A 840 -10.83 14.33 1.28
C GLU A 840 -12.07 14.97 1.91
N ALA A 841 -11.91 16.14 2.52
CA ALA A 841 -13.01 16.88 3.13
C ALA A 841 -14.12 17.15 2.10
N GLY A 842 -15.38 16.87 2.45
CA GLY A 842 -16.55 17.44 1.75
C GLY A 842 -17.26 16.63 0.66
N THR A 843 -16.76 15.49 0.16
CA THR A 843 -17.39 14.83 -1.00
C THR A 843 -18.29 13.64 -0.62
N TYR A 844 -19.45 13.95 -0.04
CA TYR A 844 -20.46 13.03 0.51
C TYR A 844 -20.94 11.89 -0.44
N SER A 845 -20.98 12.11 -1.76
CA SER A 845 -21.61 11.19 -2.72
C SER A 845 -20.71 10.08 -3.26
N HIS A 846 -19.39 10.17 -3.05
CA HIS A 846 -18.43 9.36 -3.83
C HIS A 846 -17.73 8.26 -3.06
N TYR A 847 -18.08 8.03 -1.78
CA TYR A 847 -17.44 6.97 -0.98
C TYR A 847 -17.57 5.58 -1.62
N PHE A 848 -18.67 5.30 -2.31
CA PHE A 848 -18.98 3.98 -2.86
C PHE A 848 -18.77 3.86 -4.37
N LEU A 849 -18.75 4.99 -5.08
CA LEU A 849 -18.65 5.06 -6.54
C LEU A 849 -18.23 6.48 -6.96
N ALA A 850 -17.30 6.60 -7.90
CA ALA A 850 -16.82 7.90 -8.41
C ALA A 850 -17.92 8.68 -9.15
N GLU A 851 -17.77 10.01 -9.20
CA GLU A 851 -18.74 10.91 -9.84
C GLU A 851 -18.94 10.60 -11.33
N TRP A 852 -17.84 10.33 -12.03
CA TRP A 852 -17.81 10.05 -13.45
C TRP A 852 -18.29 8.64 -13.82
N ALA A 853 -18.62 7.77 -12.85
CA ALA A 853 -18.81 6.34 -13.09
C ALA A 853 -19.89 6.00 -14.14
N LEU A 854 -20.86 6.88 -14.36
CA LEU A 854 -21.93 6.70 -15.34
C LEU A 854 -21.55 7.11 -16.77
N LYS A 855 -20.47 7.88 -16.97
CA LYS A 855 -20.04 8.38 -18.28
C LYS A 855 -19.40 7.27 -19.13
N LYS A 856 -19.19 7.49 -20.43
CA LYS A 856 -18.32 6.61 -21.23
C LYS A 856 -16.87 6.65 -20.73
N ARG A 857 -16.15 5.55 -20.97
CA ARG A 857 -14.76 5.37 -20.49
C ARG A 857 -13.84 6.53 -20.86
N GLU A 858 -13.93 7.06 -22.07
CA GLU A 858 -13.15 8.23 -22.53
C GLU A 858 -13.36 9.45 -21.62
N TYR A 859 -14.62 9.79 -21.31
CA TYR A 859 -14.94 10.90 -20.40
C TYR A 859 -14.59 10.60 -18.94
N LYS A 860 -14.68 9.32 -18.49
CA LYS A 860 -14.18 8.93 -17.17
C LYS A 860 -12.69 9.25 -17.03
N ILE A 861 -11.92 8.96 -18.07
CA ILE A 861 -10.47 9.22 -18.09
C ILE A 861 -10.21 10.72 -18.07
N ILE A 862 -10.91 11.50 -18.89
CA ILE A 862 -10.79 12.98 -18.92
C ILE A 862 -11.08 13.59 -17.55
N ASP A 863 -12.17 13.20 -16.89
CA ASP A 863 -12.54 13.71 -15.56
C ASP A 863 -11.47 13.33 -14.50
N TYR A 864 -11.02 12.08 -14.52
CA TYR A 864 -9.95 11.60 -13.64
C TYR A 864 -8.66 12.39 -13.82
N GLU A 865 -8.21 12.55 -15.07
CA GLU A 865 -6.98 13.27 -15.39
C GLU A 865 -7.11 14.76 -15.05
N THR A 866 -8.28 15.36 -15.23
CA THR A 866 -8.56 16.75 -14.83
C THR A 866 -8.37 16.96 -13.33
N LEU A 867 -8.92 16.07 -12.50
CA LEU A 867 -8.76 16.15 -11.04
C LEU A 867 -7.32 15.87 -10.60
N ARG A 868 -6.71 14.83 -11.17
CA ARG A 868 -5.31 14.48 -10.91
C ARG A 868 -4.38 15.65 -11.24
N ASP A 869 -4.49 16.19 -12.45
CA ASP A 869 -3.64 17.28 -12.93
C ASP A 869 -3.91 18.57 -12.17
N GLY A 870 -5.17 18.83 -11.81
CA GLY A 870 -5.54 19.93 -10.93
C GLY A 870 -4.80 19.87 -9.58
N ARG A 871 -4.74 18.69 -8.96
CA ARG A 871 -4.00 18.46 -7.71
C ARG A 871 -2.49 18.54 -7.90
N ALA A 872 -1.95 18.02 -9.00
CA ALA A 872 -0.54 18.13 -9.35
C ALA A 872 -0.09 19.60 -9.50
N LYS A 873 -0.98 20.46 -10.02
CA LYS A 873 -0.73 21.91 -10.20
C LYS A 873 -0.89 22.76 -8.93
N ARG A 874 -1.40 22.22 -7.80
CA ARG A 874 -1.49 22.98 -6.54
C ARG A 874 -0.09 23.33 -6.02
N GLN A 875 0.05 24.41 -5.25
CA GLN A 875 1.37 24.78 -4.71
C GLN A 875 1.74 23.98 -3.46
N ASP A 876 0.75 23.65 -2.63
CA ASP A 876 0.90 22.96 -1.36
C ASP A 876 -0.45 22.37 -0.87
N ILE A 877 -0.41 21.66 0.27
CA ILE A 877 -1.55 21.04 0.96
C ILE A 877 -2.44 22.10 1.63
N ARG A 878 -3.76 21.94 1.58
CA ARG A 878 -4.70 22.76 2.37
C ARG A 878 -4.89 22.11 3.75
N ILE A 879 -4.72 22.89 4.83
CA ILE A 879 -4.93 22.43 6.21
C ILE A 879 -6.34 22.89 6.64
N GLY A 880 -7.19 21.96 7.08
CA GLY A 880 -8.52 22.24 7.64
C GLY A 880 -8.65 21.77 9.09
N THR A 881 -9.68 22.22 9.82
CA THR A 881 -10.02 21.75 11.18
C THR A 881 -10.48 20.28 11.16
N GLY A 882 -10.32 19.56 12.28
CA GLY A 882 -10.61 18.12 12.41
C GLY A 882 -11.94 17.70 11.76
N ARG A 883 -11.88 16.69 10.88
CA ARG A 883 -12.82 16.47 9.77
C ARG A 883 -14.21 15.95 10.15
N PHE A 884 -14.32 15.26 11.29
CA PHE A 884 -15.53 14.60 11.80
C PHE A 884 -15.84 15.02 13.25
N THR A 885 -15.62 16.30 13.58
CA THR A 885 -15.72 16.85 14.95
C THR A 885 -17.14 17.24 15.37
N ASP A 886 -18.06 17.39 14.43
CA ASP A 886 -19.41 17.90 14.71
C ASP A 886 -20.42 16.78 14.97
N THR A 887 -21.02 16.77 16.17
CA THR A 887 -21.98 15.74 16.63
C THR A 887 -23.42 16.28 16.75
N GLY A 888 -23.69 17.48 16.21
CA GLY A 888 -24.79 18.33 16.68
C GLY A 888 -26.20 18.23 16.06
N SER A 889 -26.45 17.56 14.92
CA SER A 889 -27.76 17.69 14.24
C SER A 889 -28.55 16.38 14.12
N LYS A 890 -29.74 16.33 14.75
CA LYS A 890 -30.73 15.25 14.53
C LYS A 890 -31.40 15.44 13.15
N PRO A 891 -31.45 14.40 12.30
CA PRO A 891 -31.84 14.58 10.90
C PRO A 891 -33.35 14.57 10.67
N MET A 892 -33.82 15.42 9.75
CA MET A 892 -35.21 15.54 9.29
C MET A 892 -35.45 15.06 7.84
N ASP A 893 -34.43 14.69 7.03
CA ASP A 893 -34.65 14.25 5.63
C ASP A 893 -33.65 13.20 5.06
N PHE A 894 -33.97 12.56 3.92
CA PHE A 894 -33.24 11.38 3.37
C PHE A 894 -31.75 11.61 3.03
N ASN A 895 -31.37 12.82 2.58
CA ASN A 895 -29.97 13.22 2.36
C ASN A 895 -29.10 13.09 3.63
N GLN A 896 -29.71 12.92 4.81
CA GLN A 896 -29.03 12.86 6.11
C GLN A 896 -28.87 11.42 6.65
N SER A 897 -29.33 10.39 5.91
CA SER A 897 -29.12 8.97 6.31
C SER A 897 -27.63 8.56 6.23
N PHE A 898 -26.83 9.32 5.48
CA PHE A 898 -25.40 9.17 5.28
C PHE A 898 -24.56 10.04 6.22
N ASP A 899 -25.17 10.72 7.21
CA ASP A 899 -24.47 11.63 8.12
C ASP A 899 -23.28 10.98 8.86
N TRP A 900 -23.27 9.64 9.00
CA TRP A 900 -22.14 8.89 9.58
C TRP A 900 -20.88 8.83 8.70
N PHE A 901 -20.95 9.32 7.45
CA PHE A 901 -19.82 9.50 6.53
C PHE A 901 -19.56 10.98 6.21
N ARG A 902 -20.27 11.91 6.86
CA ARG A 902 -20.18 13.35 6.60
C ARG A 902 -18.93 13.94 7.28
N GLY A 903 -18.01 14.50 6.49
CA GLY A 903 -17.02 15.46 6.96
C GLY A 903 -17.39 16.90 6.57
N LEU A 904 -16.78 17.90 7.19
CA LEU A 904 -16.93 19.32 6.82
C LEU A 904 -16.60 19.53 5.33
N ASP A 905 -17.50 20.18 4.58
CA ASP A 905 -17.30 20.51 3.17
C ASP A 905 -16.65 21.89 3.03
N HIS A 906 -15.47 21.93 2.40
CA HIS A 906 -14.74 23.16 2.07
C HIS A 906 -14.46 23.26 0.56
N SER A 907 -15.19 22.50 -0.26
CA SER A 907 -14.92 22.32 -1.70
C SER A 907 -15.76 23.21 -2.63
N ALA A 908 -16.74 23.94 -2.09
CA ALA A 908 -17.54 24.86 -2.90
C ALA A 908 -16.64 25.99 -3.46
N PRO A 909 -16.68 26.28 -4.78
CA PRO A 909 -15.88 27.37 -5.37
C PRO A 909 -16.33 28.77 -4.95
N ASP A 910 -17.52 28.92 -4.36
CA ASP A 910 -18.11 30.20 -3.99
C ASP A 910 -18.76 30.11 -2.61
N TYR A 911 -18.02 30.39 -1.54
CA TYR A 911 -18.64 30.77 -0.26
C TYR A 911 -17.69 31.72 0.48
N ASP A 912 -17.86 33.00 0.16
CA ASP A 912 -17.29 34.13 0.86
C ASP A 912 -18.46 34.82 1.60
N TYR A 913 -18.74 34.43 2.85
CA TYR A 913 -19.36 35.32 3.83
C TYR A 913 -19.23 34.83 5.28
N CYS A 914 -18.96 35.80 6.16
CA CYS A 914 -18.51 35.68 7.53
C CYS A 914 -19.61 35.42 8.58
N ASP A 915 -19.07 35.12 9.77
CA ASP A 915 -19.54 35.43 11.13
C ASP A 915 -20.68 34.61 11.75
N THR A 916 -20.30 33.77 12.71
CA THR A 916 -20.75 33.92 14.10
C THR A 916 -19.81 33.17 15.06
N GLN A 917 -19.30 33.91 16.05
CA GLN A 917 -18.43 33.45 17.12
C GLN A 917 -19.17 32.53 18.10
N GLU A 918 -18.51 31.47 18.56
CA GLU A 918 -18.60 31.05 19.96
C GLU A 918 -17.22 30.53 20.43
N GLN A 919 -16.83 30.96 21.62
CA GLN A 919 -15.49 30.81 22.20
C GLN A 919 -15.27 29.39 22.73
N THR A 920 -14.15 28.75 22.37
CA THR A 920 -13.58 27.62 23.12
C THR A 920 -12.13 27.93 23.52
N GLY A 921 -11.86 27.78 24.82
CA GLY A 921 -10.61 28.15 25.49
C GLY A 921 -9.38 27.34 25.09
N THR A 922 -8.23 27.94 25.33
CA THR A 922 -6.89 27.58 24.86
C THR A 922 -6.12 26.66 25.82
N ASP A 923 -5.59 25.54 25.30
CA ASP A 923 -4.47 24.76 25.89
C ASP A 923 -3.14 25.07 25.16
N ALA A 924 -2.85 26.36 24.90
CA ALA A 924 -1.74 26.79 24.05
C ALA A 924 -0.38 27.00 24.77
N GLN A 925 -0.27 26.67 26.07
CA GLN A 925 0.95 26.97 26.83
C GLN A 925 1.95 25.80 26.93
N PHE A 926 1.54 24.56 26.67
CA PHE A 926 2.45 23.40 26.76
C PHE A 926 3.22 23.10 25.46
N GLU A 927 2.65 23.41 24.28
CA GLU A 927 3.30 23.14 22.99
C GLU A 927 4.42 24.15 22.64
N ALA A 928 4.27 25.42 23.03
CA ALA A 928 5.25 26.46 22.73
C ALA A 928 6.62 26.22 23.40
N GLN A 929 6.63 25.60 24.58
CA GLN A 929 7.84 25.33 25.35
C GLN A 929 8.60 24.10 24.84
N ALA A 930 7.89 23.11 24.28
CA ALA A 930 8.50 21.99 23.56
C ALA A 930 9.18 22.47 22.27
N ASN A 931 8.53 23.38 21.52
CA ASN A 931 8.99 23.85 20.20
C ASN A 931 10.32 24.64 20.25
N ALA A 932 10.58 25.39 21.31
CA ALA A 932 11.85 26.10 21.49
C ALA A 932 13.05 25.15 21.71
N SER A 933 12.81 23.98 22.31
CA SER A 933 13.84 22.98 22.57
C SER A 933 14.28 22.23 21.31
N ILE A 934 13.36 22.05 20.35
CA ILE A 934 13.57 21.40 19.05
C ILE A 934 14.55 22.20 18.19
N ALA A 935 14.31 23.51 18.08
CA ALA A 935 15.17 24.41 17.31
C ALA A 935 16.60 24.50 17.89
N ALA A 936 16.77 24.35 19.20
CA ALA A 936 18.08 24.33 19.85
C ALA A 936 18.83 23.00 19.62
N ALA A 937 18.13 21.86 19.67
CA ALA A 937 18.71 20.54 19.41
C ALA A 937 19.15 20.36 17.95
N LEU A 938 18.41 20.95 16.99
CA LEU A 938 18.73 20.96 15.56
C LEU A 938 20.07 21.64 15.20
N ILE A 939 20.57 22.51 16.07
CA ILE A 939 21.80 23.29 15.84
C ILE A 939 23.04 22.54 16.38
N ALA A 940 22.89 21.77 17.45
CA ALA A 940 24.00 21.08 18.12
C ALA A 940 24.39 19.75 17.43
N ASP A 941 23.48 19.13 16.68
CA ASP A 941 23.60 17.74 16.20
C ASP A 941 23.79 17.60 14.67
N SER A 942 24.27 18.64 13.96
CA SER A 942 24.60 18.48 12.53
C SER A 942 25.84 17.58 12.38
N GLN A 943 25.63 16.27 12.22
CA GLN A 943 26.68 15.24 12.17
C GLN A 943 27.59 15.34 10.92
N LEU A 944 27.26 16.25 9.98
CA LEU A 944 28.12 16.60 8.83
C LEU A 944 29.25 17.59 9.18
N GLY A 945 29.36 18.08 10.42
CA GLY A 945 30.45 18.99 10.83
C GLY A 945 31.87 18.43 10.66
N CYS A 946 32.00 17.12 10.39
CA CYS A 946 33.29 16.44 10.18
C CYS A 946 33.62 16.13 8.71
N ILE A 947 32.87 16.65 7.73
CA ILE A 947 33.31 16.64 6.33
C ILE A 947 34.20 17.88 6.11
N GLN A 948 35.45 17.62 5.69
CA GLN A 948 36.58 18.54 5.52
C GLN A 948 36.24 20.03 5.47
N ASN A 949 36.94 20.83 6.29
CA ASN A 949 36.82 22.29 6.42
C ASN A 949 36.75 23.07 5.09
N ALA A 950 37.26 22.53 3.98
CA ALA A 950 37.18 23.16 2.65
C ALA A 950 35.75 23.20 2.07
N GLU A 951 34.94 22.15 2.27
CA GLU A 951 33.58 22.08 1.71
C GLU A 951 32.58 22.90 2.54
N HIS A 952 32.80 22.99 3.85
CA HIS A 952 32.04 23.87 4.74
C HIS A 952 32.25 25.35 4.36
N VAL A 953 33.47 25.71 3.99
CA VAL A 953 33.81 27.04 3.48
C VAL A 953 33.16 27.29 2.12
N GLN A 954 33.04 26.29 1.25
CA GLN A 954 32.37 26.42 -0.04
C GLN A 954 30.85 26.60 0.07
N ALA A 955 30.18 25.88 0.98
CA ALA A 955 28.77 26.06 1.27
C ALA A 955 28.48 27.41 1.94
N GLN A 956 29.36 27.86 2.86
CA GLN A 956 29.31 29.21 3.43
C GLN A 956 29.62 30.28 2.38
N ALA A 957 30.52 30.03 1.43
CA ALA A 957 30.83 30.93 0.33
C ALA A 957 29.67 31.03 -0.68
N ALA A 958 28.95 29.94 -0.96
CA ALA A 958 27.73 29.95 -1.76
C ALA A 958 26.61 30.75 -1.05
N ALA A 959 26.44 30.56 0.27
CA ALA A 959 25.52 31.37 1.06
C ALA A 959 25.94 32.85 1.14
N ALA A 960 27.23 33.15 1.18
CA ALA A 960 27.77 34.50 1.16
C ALA A 960 27.65 35.17 -0.22
N ALA A 961 27.76 34.42 -1.32
CA ALA A 961 27.62 34.91 -2.68
C ALA A 961 26.18 35.38 -2.99
N VAL A 962 25.17 34.76 -2.36
CA VAL A 962 23.77 35.24 -2.44
C VAL A 962 23.55 36.50 -1.58
N ASN A 963 24.45 36.78 -0.63
CA ASN A 963 24.34 37.89 0.32
C ASN A 963 25.10 39.16 -0.09
N CYS A 964 25.82 39.15 -1.23
CA CYS A 964 26.44 40.33 -1.82
C CYS A 964 25.51 40.95 -2.87
N GLY A 965 24.57 41.78 -2.42
CA GLY A 965 23.69 42.55 -3.30
C GLY A 965 24.38 43.79 -3.88
N SER A 966 24.34 43.93 -5.20
CA SER A 966 24.25 45.23 -5.89
C SER A 966 23.57 45.04 -7.25
N GLY A 967 22.30 45.44 -7.31
CA GLY A 967 21.62 46.05 -8.47
C GLY A 967 21.61 45.34 -9.83
N CYS A 968 20.40 44.87 -10.21
CA CYS A 968 19.72 45.03 -11.51
C CYS A 968 18.95 43.73 -11.85
N GLY A 969 17.63 43.86 -11.97
CA GLY A 969 16.73 42.73 -12.17
C GLY A 969 16.98 41.99 -13.48
N THR A 970 16.82 40.67 -13.46
CA THR A 970 16.47 39.90 -14.66
C THR A 970 15.73 38.63 -14.25
N SER A 971 14.59 38.44 -14.90
CA SER A 971 13.73 37.27 -14.88
C SER A 971 14.49 36.04 -15.39
N THR A 972 14.61 35.01 -14.56
CA THR A 972 15.11 33.70 -15.02
C THR A 972 13.99 32.97 -15.77
N ALA A 973 14.09 33.02 -17.10
CA ALA A 973 13.38 32.17 -18.04
C ALA A 973 13.87 30.69 -17.93
N PRO A 974 13.03 29.71 -18.33
CA PRO A 974 13.36 28.29 -18.22
C PRO A 974 14.40 27.88 -19.27
N SER A 975 15.41 27.14 -18.83
CA SER A 975 16.44 26.55 -19.69
C SER A 975 15.86 25.42 -20.55
N HIS A 976 15.76 25.66 -21.85
CA HIS A 976 15.68 24.63 -22.88
C HIS A 976 17.03 23.93 -23.04
N VAL A 977 17.00 22.59 -23.15
CA VAL A 977 18.07 21.79 -23.76
C VAL A 977 17.42 20.93 -24.84
N CYS A 978 17.98 20.99 -26.05
CA CYS A 978 17.49 20.37 -27.28
C CYS A 978 18.38 19.20 -27.73
N GLY A 979 17.79 18.25 -28.47
CA GLY A 979 18.43 17.30 -29.41
C GLY A 979 18.20 15.82 -29.07
N SER A 980 17.61 14.95 -29.91
CA SER A 980 17.41 15.00 -31.37
C SER A 980 16.36 13.98 -31.88
N SER A 981 15.55 14.45 -32.84
CA SER A 981 15.06 13.84 -34.10
C SER A 981 14.50 12.40 -34.20
N SER A 982 13.23 12.31 -34.62
CA SER A 982 12.79 11.60 -35.84
C SER A 982 11.41 12.11 -36.33
N SER A 983 11.03 11.77 -37.55
CA SER A 983 10.40 12.60 -38.60
C SER A 983 8.88 12.44 -38.84
N SER A 984 8.35 13.31 -39.72
CA SER A 984 7.09 13.28 -40.50
C SER A 984 5.79 13.67 -39.78
N SER A 985 4.85 14.48 -40.31
CA SER A 985 4.73 15.28 -41.55
C SER A 985 3.43 16.11 -41.55
N GLY A 986 3.48 17.33 -42.13
CA GLY A 986 2.33 18.08 -42.68
C GLY A 986 1.66 19.06 -41.71
N GLY A 987 1.41 20.34 -42.02
CA GLY A 987 1.57 21.11 -43.24
C GLY A 987 0.80 22.44 -43.10
N GLY A 988 1.24 23.49 -43.80
CA GLY A 988 0.33 24.54 -44.29
C GLY A 988 0.48 25.96 -43.72
N GLY A 989 1.18 26.81 -44.50
CA GLY A 989 0.84 28.23 -44.72
C GLY A 989 1.37 29.24 -43.69
N GLY A 990 2.07 30.31 -44.05
CA GLY A 990 2.44 30.86 -45.36
C GLY A 990 2.83 32.32 -45.21
N SER A 991 3.91 32.70 -45.92
CA SER A 991 4.28 34.07 -46.39
C SER A 991 4.53 35.18 -45.35
N SER A 992 5.57 36.02 -45.44
CA SER A 992 6.55 36.23 -46.51
C SER A 992 7.60 37.27 -46.07
N SER A 993 8.85 37.03 -46.52
CA SER A 993 9.79 38.01 -47.12
C SER A 993 10.43 39.10 -46.24
N CYS A 994 11.67 39.53 -46.48
CA CYS A 994 12.99 38.91 -46.71
C CYS A 994 13.96 40.10 -46.92
N GLY A 995 15.24 39.93 -46.58
CA GLY A 995 16.27 40.91 -46.96
C GLY A 995 17.68 40.57 -46.44
N GLY A 996 18.50 39.98 -47.32
CA GLY A 996 19.97 39.85 -47.22
C GLY A 996 20.45 38.55 -46.56
N GLY A 997 21.17 37.61 -47.19
CA GLY A 997 21.92 37.64 -48.44
C GLY A 997 23.39 37.30 -48.19
N SER A 998 23.75 36.01 -48.37
CA SER A 998 25.02 35.41 -48.89
C SER A 998 26.38 35.95 -48.39
N SER A 999 27.43 35.18 -48.09
CA SER A 999 27.94 33.95 -48.73
C SER A 999 29.02 33.26 -47.88
N SER A 1000 29.27 31.99 -48.22
CA SER A 1000 30.08 30.98 -47.56
C SER A 1000 31.62 31.10 -47.63
N CYS A 1001 32.25 30.37 -46.68
CA CYS A 1001 33.36 29.39 -46.75
C CYS A 1001 34.65 29.70 -47.55
N GLY A 1002 35.85 29.33 -47.09
CA GLY A 1002 36.26 28.52 -45.94
C GLY A 1002 37.78 28.25 -45.96
N GLY A 1003 38.23 27.27 -45.16
CA GLY A 1003 39.46 26.50 -45.40
C GLY A 1003 40.59 26.62 -44.36
N GLY A 1004 41.08 25.45 -43.90
CA GLY A 1004 42.53 25.20 -43.86
C GLY A 1004 43.25 24.99 -42.51
N SER A 1005 43.49 23.70 -42.18
CA SER A 1005 44.78 23.09 -41.75
C SER A 1005 45.56 23.54 -40.49
N SER A 1006 45.71 22.57 -39.56
CA SER A 1006 46.97 21.98 -39.01
C SER A 1006 48.27 22.79 -39.01
N CYS A 1007 48.96 22.91 -37.85
CA CYS A 1007 50.19 22.15 -37.49
C CYS A 1007 50.90 22.69 -36.21
N GLY A 1008 51.51 21.77 -35.42
CA GLY A 1008 52.91 21.85 -34.97
C GLY A 1008 53.35 22.71 -33.76
N GLY A 1009 53.53 22.06 -32.60
CA GLY A 1009 54.81 21.88 -31.86
C GLY A 1009 55.69 23.05 -31.37
N GLY A 1010 56.15 22.96 -30.11
CA GLY A 1010 57.58 23.09 -29.76
C GLY A 1010 58.02 24.05 -28.64
N GLY A 1011 58.54 23.47 -27.53
CA GLY A 1011 59.68 23.92 -26.68
C GLY A 1011 59.56 25.22 -25.86
N GLY A 1012 60.14 25.41 -24.66
CA GLY A 1012 61.02 24.62 -23.79
C GLY A 1012 61.70 25.56 -22.75
N GLY A 1013 62.03 25.03 -21.55
CA GLY A 1013 62.96 25.58 -20.53
C GLY A 1013 62.43 26.73 -19.64
N GLY A 1014 62.71 26.86 -18.35
CA GLY A 1014 63.51 26.11 -17.37
C GLY A 1014 63.87 27.03 -16.18
N GLY A 1015 63.94 26.49 -14.96
CA GLY A 1015 64.79 26.98 -13.86
C GLY A 1015 64.17 27.77 -12.69
N GLY A 1016 64.25 27.20 -11.48
CA GLY A 1016 65.01 27.82 -10.37
C GLY A 1016 64.28 28.33 -9.11
N CYS A 1017 64.50 27.61 -8.00
CA CYS A 1017 64.75 28.02 -6.58
C CYS A 1017 63.69 28.85 -5.83
N ASP A 1018 63.35 28.63 -4.55
CA ASP A 1018 63.80 27.77 -3.43
C ASP A 1018 62.58 27.23 -2.67
#